data_AF-A0A841JWY9-F1
#
_entry.id   AF-A0A841JWY9-F1
#
_cell.length_a   1.000
_cell.length_b   1.000
_cell.length_c   1.000
_cell.angle_alpha   90.00
_cell.angle_beta   90.00
_cell.angle_gamma   90.00
#
_symmetry.space_group_name_H-M   'P 1'
#
loop_
_entity.id
_entity.type
_entity.pdbx_description
1 polymer ?
#
loop_
_entity_poly.entity_id
_entity_poly.type
_entity_poly.pdbx_seq_one_letter_code
_entity_poly.pdbx_strand_id
1 'polypeptide(L)'
;MQIKVNPADGRYTIAMPGSESSALRAGIGVEVDGRWLRASDYPRHELSQSQGQGYLGQLTDWQVTYSGVSGAPDLVYHLRAYSGEPFGDIQVTVRNTTGKLVHIEGIRSVDASEGAVIDLGGPAAEDRVLSDSWSEDRPGMTIHNLADTKQQMHRAVGSQLIYNLASHESLFLGALSSDQFLTVLRLRLADKSATEPHLASYEVDSTGTTELEIENSLEHSPAEDRIPLSLPVNPGAELSSERVLFSLSKDYHHQLDTYGSLIKQIHHAKTSAPPLMGWWSWTAYYFGLNDGAAFTNAKWEAEHLKSLGYNIFHIDEGYQYARGEYSTPNATLFPDGLAPVYYKVQGLGLVPGIWTAPFEVSERSWVYQNRPDWLVKNASGKPIHAGTVEHRKDQLYVLDNTNPGAQDYLRKTYSTLVNLWGIRYIKMDFMDDSAIEGYYYKPNTTALEAQRIGLKTIRDTVGDGVLLDKDGSPMLNPVGLVDYGRISQDTGHTFSASKEAATGIAARYYMNRNYFVADPDAFTVSTQTIKDQSWHESKKPATLDEASVSISLAAVSGGMFEIGDDLPSLTKDPERLALIENPELINMIRLGKASLPLDLMTYSAEDGQPSVFFLKEDRRQSILTVFNWSEKSRDHSIDLAAAGLPSGGHYEVTDALDAKDILALNGGTLALQQPAHSVRLIKIVDTQIPATPPSVTMDHPSEGKAGDSLVFSAQGKGDDPVVTYRWDFGDGVTSEGREVNHAYTEPGEYSVHLTATGLDGLSSQDHFELRVTGHIPTTFDPANIKRYQPAN
;
A
#
# COMPACT_ATOMS: atom_id res chain seq x y z
N MET A 1 28.65 0.52 -5.26
CA MET A 1 28.79 -0.25 -4.00
C MET A 1 29.94 -1.24 -4.13
N GLN A 2 30.66 -1.55 -3.04
CA GLN A 2 31.72 -2.56 -3.01
C GLN A 2 31.28 -3.77 -2.17
N ILE A 3 31.35 -4.97 -2.74
CA ILE A 3 31.09 -6.24 -2.05
C ILE A 3 32.37 -7.07 -1.99
N LYS A 4 32.63 -7.70 -0.84
CA LYS A 4 33.69 -8.70 -0.69
C LYS A 4 33.15 -9.92 0.04
N VAL A 5 33.53 -11.11 -0.41
CA VAL A 5 33.33 -12.37 0.33
C VAL A 5 34.69 -12.86 0.80
N ASN A 6 34.82 -13.08 2.11
CA ASN A 6 36.06 -13.53 2.71
C ASN A 6 36.26 -15.03 2.44
N PRO A 7 37.29 -15.45 1.69
CA PRO A 7 37.51 -16.85 1.40
C PRO A 7 37.92 -17.68 2.63
N ALA A 8 38.26 -17.05 3.75
CA ALA A 8 38.66 -17.76 4.97
C ALA A 8 37.49 -18.23 5.85
N ASP A 9 36.32 -17.56 5.77
CA ASP A 9 35.14 -17.90 6.58
C ASP A 9 33.80 -17.78 5.83
N GLY A 10 33.83 -17.42 4.54
CA GLY A 10 32.66 -17.22 3.69
C GLY A 10 31.78 -16.03 4.07
N ARG A 11 32.13 -15.21 5.07
CA ARG A 11 31.35 -14.02 5.44
C ARG A 11 31.52 -12.92 4.41
N TYR A 12 30.52 -12.07 4.27
CA TYR A 12 30.52 -10.99 3.29
C TYR A 12 30.54 -9.61 3.95
N THR A 13 31.05 -8.62 3.20
CA THR A 13 31.00 -7.21 3.57
C THR A 13 30.42 -6.36 2.44
N ILE A 14 29.71 -5.31 2.83
CA ILE A 14 29.17 -4.27 1.95
C ILE A 14 29.78 -2.94 2.40
N ALA A 15 30.28 -2.16 1.44
CA ALA A 15 30.93 -0.87 1.72
C ALA A 15 30.65 0.16 0.62
N MET A 16 30.80 1.45 0.97
CA MET A 16 30.81 2.52 -0.02
C MET A 16 32.03 2.37 -0.93
N PRO A 17 31.92 2.71 -2.23
CA PRO A 17 33.08 2.70 -3.13
C PRO A 17 34.23 3.54 -2.56
N GLY A 18 35.39 2.92 -2.37
CA GLY A 18 36.60 3.60 -1.88
C GLY A 18 36.66 3.79 -0.35
N SER A 19 35.68 3.31 0.42
CA SER A 19 35.77 3.31 1.88
C SER A 19 36.75 2.25 2.39
N GLU A 20 37.49 2.59 3.46
CA GLU A 20 38.32 1.64 4.19
C GLU A 20 37.52 0.86 5.25
N SER A 21 36.34 1.35 5.66
CA SER A 21 35.41 0.67 6.56
C SER A 21 34.28 -0.01 5.79
N SER A 22 33.71 -1.07 6.39
CA SER A 22 32.55 -1.77 5.83
C SER A 22 31.29 -1.31 6.53
N ALA A 23 30.28 -0.93 5.75
CA ALA A 23 28.99 -0.51 6.28
C ALA A 23 28.19 -1.66 6.86
N LEU A 24 28.39 -2.89 6.35
CA LEU A 24 27.84 -4.10 6.94
C LEU A 24 28.87 -5.24 6.79
N ARG A 25 29.02 -6.04 7.86
CA ARG A 25 29.70 -7.34 7.81
C ARG A 25 28.78 -8.40 8.39
N ALA A 26 28.47 -9.43 7.61
CA ALA A 26 27.49 -10.43 8.00
C ALA A 26 27.86 -11.84 7.55
N GLY A 27 27.35 -12.82 8.30
CA GLY A 27 27.20 -14.20 7.87
C GLY A 27 25.75 -14.55 7.59
N ILE A 28 25.46 -15.85 7.56
CA ILE A 28 24.12 -16.41 7.41
C ILE A 28 23.85 -17.44 8.51
N GLY A 29 22.60 -17.87 8.66
CA GLY A 29 22.23 -18.94 9.59
C GLY A 29 20.92 -19.63 9.23
N VAL A 30 20.60 -20.69 9.96
CA VAL A 30 19.33 -21.41 9.88
C VAL A 30 18.92 -21.86 11.28
N GLU A 31 17.62 -21.84 11.58
CA GLU A 31 17.05 -22.56 12.71
C GLU A 31 16.52 -23.90 12.22
N VAL A 32 17.10 -24.99 12.75
CA VAL A 32 16.76 -26.37 12.37
C VAL A 32 16.48 -27.21 13.61
N ASP A 33 15.32 -27.87 13.64
CA ASP A 33 14.82 -28.65 14.76
C ASP A 33 14.95 -27.87 16.11
N GLY A 34 14.66 -26.56 16.08
CA GLY A 34 14.73 -25.65 17.24
C GLY A 34 16.15 -25.26 17.68
N ARG A 35 17.14 -25.36 16.79
CA ARG A 35 18.53 -24.95 17.06
C ARG A 35 19.09 -24.08 15.94
N TRP A 36 19.63 -22.93 16.30
CA TRP A 36 20.36 -22.08 15.38
C TRP A 36 21.72 -22.67 15.03
N LEU A 37 21.98 -22.81 13.73
CA LEU A 37 23.29 -23.04 13.13
C LEU A 37 23.69 -21.78 12.37
N ARG A 38 24.90 -21.30 12.62
CA ARG A 38 25.48 -20.11 12.00
C ARG A 38 26.61 -20.50 11.06
N ALA A 39 26.96 -19.61 10.14
CA ALA A 39 28.10 -19.78 9.24
C ALA A 39 29.39 -20.23 9.96
N SER A 40 29.64 -19.73 11.17
CA SER A 40 30.82 -20.06 11.99
C SER A 40 30.82 -21.49 12.57
N ASP A 41 29.66 -22.16 12.61
CA ASP A 41 29.56 -23.54 13.10
C ASP A 41 30.00 -24.57 12.04
N TYR A 42 30.07 -24.16 10.77
CA TYR A 42 30.40 -25.05 9.66
C TYR A 42 31.92 -25.16 9.48
N PRO A 43 32.50 -26.38 9.48
CA PRO A 43 33.94 -26.59 9.38
C PRO A 43 34.47 -26.44 7.95
N ARG A 44 33.60 -26.39 6.94
CA ARG A 44 33.96 -26.28 5.52
C ARG A 44 33.07 -25.26 4.83
N HIS A 45 33.69 -24.46 3.97
CA HIS A 45 33.02 -23.54 3.06
C HIS A 45 33.70 -23.54 1.70
N GLU A 46 32.91 -23.46 0.64
CA GLU A 46 33.38 -23.38 -0.75
C GLU A 46 32.82 -22.12 -1.39
N LEU A 47 33.69 -21.28 -1.95
CA LEU A 47 33.32 -20.04 -2.64
C LEU A 47 33.50 -20.21 -4.15
N SER A 48 32.48 -19.84 -4.91
CA SER A 48 32.56 -19.66 -6.35
C SER A 48 31.98 -18.29 -6.76
N GLN A 49 32.43 -17.79 -7.90
CA GLN A 49 31.99 -16.50 -8.43
C GLN A 49 31.64 -16.66 -9.91
N SER A 50 30.54 -16.03 -10.33
CA SER A 50 30.09 -16.02 -11.71
C SER A 50 29.56 -14.64 -12.12
N GLN A 51 29.37 -14.45 -13.42
CA GLN A 51 28.71 -13.28 -14.00
C GLN A 51 27.37 -13.72 -14.58
N GLY A 52 26.37 -12.85 -14.52
CA GLY A 52 25.03 -13.14 -15.00
C GLY A 52 24.25 -11.88 -15.36
N GLN A 53 22.95 -12.08 -15.59
CA GLN A 53 21.98 -11.03 -15.84
C GLN A 53 20.83 -11.19 -14.83
N GLY A 54 20.42 -10.11 -14.17
CA GLY A 54 19.24 -10.09 -13.31
C GLY A 54 18.38 -8.85 -13.59
N TYR A 55 17.54 -8.46 -12.62
CA TYR A 55 16.50 -7.45 -12.83
C TYR A 55 17.05 -6.06 -13.16
N LEU A 56 18.11 -5.64 -12.46
CA LEU A 56 18.76 -4.33 -12.66
C LEU A 56 19.92 -4.39 -13.66
N GLY A 57 20.00 -5.43 -14.50
CA GLY A 57 21.04 -5.57 -15.52
C GLY A 57 22.08 -6.63 -15.22
N GLN A 58 23.33 -6.38 -15.64
CA GLN A 58 24.43 -7.32 -15.43
C GLN A 58 24.75 -7.45 -13.95
N LEU A 59 24.99 -8.67 -13.47
CA LEU A 59 25.34 -8.92 -12.07
C LEU A 59 26.57 -9.80 -11.91
N THR A 60 27.25 -9.61 -10.79
CA THR A 60 28.23 -10.55 -10.25
C THR A 60 27.55 -11.36 -9.15
N ASP A 61 27.65 -12.68 -9.21
CA ASP A 61 27.09 -13.61 -8.21
C ASP A 61 28.22 -14.33 -7.47
N TRP A 62 28.20 -14.26 -6.14
CA TRP A 62 29.03 -15.07 -5.26
C TRP A 62 28.17 -16.15 -4.63
N GLN A 63 28.51 -17.40 -4.89
CA GLN A 63 27.89 -18.55 -4.26
C GLN A 63 28.83 -19.12 -3.20
N VAL A 64 28.35 -19.23 -1.96
CA VAL A 64 29.07 -19.89 -0.87
C VAL A 64 28.28 -21.07 -0.35
N THR A 65 28.94 -22.23 -0.24
CA THR A 65 28.36 -23.45 0.34
C THR A 65 29.05 -23.79 1.65
N TYR A 66 28.32 -23.76 2.76
CA TYR A 66 28.74 -24.23 4.08
C TYR A 66 28.31 -25.69 4.30
N SER A 67 29.24 -26.56 4.70
CA SER A 67 28.97 -27.99 4.87
C SER A 67 29.80 -28.66 5.97
N GLY A 68 29.46 -29.92 6.28
CA GLY A 68 30.30 -30.79 7.12
C GLY A 68 29.95 -30.81 8.61
N VAL A 69 28.86 -30.16 9.02
CA VAL A 69 28.29 -30.33 10.36
C VAL A 69 27.51 -31.65 10.39
N SER A 70 27.88 -32.55 11.32
CA SER A 70 27.25 -33.87 11.41
C SER A 70 25.77 -33.78 11.77
N GLY A 71 24.90 -34.38 10.94
CA GLY A 71 23.46 -34.43 11.19
C GLY A 71 22.71 -33.11 10.93
N ALA A 72 23.36 -32.14 10.27
CA ALA A 72 22.79 -30.85 9.90
C ALA A 72 22.78 -30.66 8.37
N PRO A 73 21.86 -29.84 7.84
CA PRO A 73 21.83 -29.51 6.42
C PRO A 73 23.02 -28.64 6.01
N ASP A 74 23.33 -28.63 4.71
CA ASP A 74 24.26 -27.67 4.13
C ASP A 74 23.54 -26.34 3.87
N LEU A 75 24.26 -25.22 3.98
CA LEU A 75 23.73 -23.89 3.63
C LEU A 75 24.41 -23.38 2.38
N VAL A 76 23.62 -22.90 1.43
CA VAL A 76 24.12 -22.25 0.21
C VAL A 76 23.56 -20.85 0.17
N TYR A 77 24.40 -19.81 0.11
CA TYR A 77 23.90 -18.48 -0.20
C TYR A 77 24.40 -17.99 -1.56
N HIS A 78 23.53 -17.24 -2.24
CA HIS A 78 23.87 -16.43 -3.40
C HIS A 78 23.83 -14.96 -2.99
N LEU A 79 24.94 -14.26 -3.19
CA LEU A 79 25.07 -12.82 -3.00
C LEU A 79 25.31 -12.18 -4.36
N ARG A 80 24.39 -11.34 -4.81
CA ARG A 80 24.38 -10.77 -6.16
C ARG A 80 24.59 -9.26 -6.09
N ALA A 81 25.51 -8.72 -6.87
CA ALA A 81 25.70 -7.26 -7.04
C ALA A 81 25.39 -6.85 -8.46
N TYR A 82 24.55 -5.83 -8.64
CA TYR A 82 24.20 -5.30 -9.95
C TYR A 82 25.24 -4.26 -10.42
N SER A 83 25.60 -4.32 -11.69
CA SER A 83 26.55 -3.41 -12.32
C SER A 83 25.83 -2.14 -12.76
N GLY A 84 26.37 -0.98 -12.39
CA GLY A 84 25.81 0.33 -12.75
C GLY A 84 24.88 0.94 -11.70
N GLU A 85 24.36 0.13 -10.78
CA GLU A 85 23.43 0.55 -9.73
C GLU A 85 23.98 0.18 -8.34
N PRO A 86 23.80 0.98 -7.28
CA PRO A 86 24.30 0.69 -5.93
C PRO A 86 23.41 -0.33 -5.19
N PHE A 87 23.05 -1.44 -5.85
CA PHE A 87 22.13 -2.46 -5.33
C PHE A 87 22.73 -3.87 -5.44
N GLY A 88 22.28 -4.73 -4.54
CA GLY A 88 22.54 -6.16 -4.57
C GLY A 88 21.44 -6.91 -3.84
N ASP A 89 21.43 -8.22 -3.92
CA ASP A 89 20.49 -9.03 -3.14
C ASP A 89 21.12 -10.35 -2.69
N ILE A 90 20.58 -10.91 -1.61
CA ILE A 90 21.01 -12.17 -1.01
C ILE A 90 19.84 -13.16 -0.93
N GLN A 91 20.14 -14.43 -1.12
CA GLN A 91 19.22 -15.54 -0.83
C GLN A 91 19.98 -16.69 -0.20
N VAL A 92 19.40 -17.31 0.82
CA VAL A 92 19.97 -18.48 1.49
C VAL A 92 19.09 -19.70 1.23
N THR A 93 19.71 -20.80 0.82
CA THR A 93 19.08 -22.09 0.56
C THR A 93 19.62 -23.12 1.54
N VAL A 94 18.71 -23.76 2.27
CA VAL A 94 18.99 -24.91 3.11
C VAL A 94 18.85 -26.16 2.25
N ARG A 95 19.94 -26.91 2.09
CA ARG A 95 19.94 -28.21 1.40
C ARG A 95 19.98 -29.32 2.43
N ASN A 96 18.91 -30.11 2.53
CA ASN A 96 18.89 -31.23 3.46
C ASN A 96 19.76 -32.39 2.94
N THR A 97 21.05 -32.30 3.25
CA THR A 97 22.03 -33.37 3.02
C THR A 97 22.02 -34.42 4.13
N THR A 98 21.15 -34.26 5.14
CA THR A 98 20.97 -35.26 6.18
C THR A 98 20.18 -36.45 5.63
N GLY A 99 20.54 -37.66 6.08
CA GLY A 99 19.82 -38.88 5.69
C GLY A 99 18.41 -39.01 6.32
N LYS A 100 17.85 -37.95 6.88
CA LYS A 100 16.56 -37.93 7.61
C LYS A 100 15.79 -36.64 7.33
N LEU A 101 14.50 -36.63 7.69
CA LEU A 101 13.70 -35.40 7.70
C LEU A 101 14.27 -34.41 8.73
N VAL A 102 14.31 -33.13 8.38
CA VAL A 102 14.60 -32.01 9.29
C VAL A 102 13.47 -30.98 9.19
N HIS A 103 13.28 -30.19 10.24
CA HIS A 103 12.33 -29.07 10.23
C HIS A 103 13.08 -27.75 10.27
N ILE A 104 12.60 -26.79 9.49
CA ILE A 104 13.19 -25.44 9.39
C ILE A 104 12.18 -24.44 9.96
N GLU A 105 12.61 -23.70 10.98
CA GLU A 105 11.81 -22.67 11.66
C GLU A 105 12.14 -21.24 11.17
N GLY A 106 13.34 -21.04 10.64
CA GLY A 106 13.77 -19.76 10.09
C GLY A 106 15.08 -19.86 9.30
N ILE A 107 15.24 -18.98 8.32
CA ILE A 107 16.46 -18.87 7.51
C ILE A 107 16.98 -17.43 7.60
N ARG A 108 18.20 -17.26 8.10
CA ARG A 108 18.83 -15.95 8.32
C ARG A 108 19.73 -15.56 7.16
N SER A 109 19.37 -14.48 6.48
CA SER A 109 20.13 -13.91 5.37
C SER A 109 21.19 -12.92 5.83
N VAL A 110 20.98 -12.23 6.96
CA VAL A 110 21.97 -11.32 7.57
C VAL A 110 22.17 -11.73 9.01
N ASP A 111 23.36 -12.20 9.35
CA ASP A 111 23.81 -12.43 10.74
C ASP A 111 25.01 -11.53 11.04
N ALA A 112 24.75 -10.30 11.49
CA ALA A 112 25.77 -9.34 11.87
C ALA A 112 25.79 -9.18 13.39
N SER A 113 26.68 -9.90 14.09
CA SER A 113 26.79 -9.86 15.56
C SER A 113 28.23 -9.75 16.08
N GLU A 114 29.19 -9.54 15.20
CA GLU A 114 30.62 -9.45 15.54
C GLU A 114 31.26 -8.19 14.95
N GLY A 115 32.00 -7.44 15.78
CA GLY A 115 32.66 -6.20 15.37
C GLY A 115 31.69 -5.03 15.22
N ALA A 116 32.00 -4.08 14.35
CA ALA A 116 31.08 -3.00 13.99
C ALA A 116 29.93 -3.58 13.16
N VAL A 117 28.71 -3.54 13.71
CA VAL A 117 27.50 -4.09 13.06
C VAL A 117 27.12 -3.24 11.85
N ILE A 118 27.04 -1.92 12.02
CA ILE A 118 26.81 -0.94 10.96
C ILE A 118 27.78 0.23 11.15
N ASP A 119 28.34 0.73 10.04
CA ASP A 119 29.16 1.94 9.99
C ASP A 119 28.81 2.77 8.74
N LEU A 120 28.08 3.87 8.92
CA LEU A 120 27.69 4.78 7.84
C LEU A 120 28.62 6.00 7.73
N GLY A 121 29.85 5.92 8.24
CA GLY A 121 30.85 6.99 8.08
C GLY A 121 30.59 8.24 8.92
N GLY A 122 29.70 8.16 9.91
CA GLY A 122 29.37 9.23 10.87
C GLY A 122 29.10 8.66 12.28
N PRO A 123 28.87 9.52 13.29
CA PRO A 123 28.55 9.07 14.64
C PRO A 123 27.23 8.29 14.65
N ALA A 124 27.19 7.11 15.28
CA ALA A 124 25.98 6.29 15.37
C ALA A 124 24.82 6.99 16.10
N ALA A 125 25.11 7.98 16.96
CA ALA A 125 24.09 8.80 17.60
C ALA A 125 23.28 9.67 16.62
N GLU A 126 23.82 9.90 15.42
CA GLU A 126 23.19 10.64 14.32
C GLU A 126 22.47 9.71 13.32
N ASP A 127 22.43 8.40 13.57
CA ASP A 127 21.66 7.47 12.76
C ASP A 127 20.17 7.62 13.06
N ARG A 128 19.36 7.63 12.01
CA ARG A 128 17.91 7.51 12.04
C ARG A 128 17.48 6.20 11.38
N VAL A 129 16.52 5.54 11.99
CA VAL A 129 16.00 4.23 11.59
C VAL A 129 14.53 4.38 11.24
N LEU A 130 14.20 4.05 10.00
CA LEU A 130 12.85 3.83 9.51
C LEU A 130 12.65 2.32 9.37
N SER A 131 11.75 1.77 10.17
CA SER A 131 11.40 0.34 10.18
C SER A 131 9.99 0.18 9.68
N ASP A 132 9.79 -0.49 8.55
CA ASP A 132 8.44 -0.79 8.07
C ASP A 132 7.75 -1.75 9.04
N SER A 133 6.45 -1.57 9.25
CA SER A 133 5.66 -2.25 10.28
C SER A 133 5.02 -3.55 9.76
N TRP A 134 4.48 -4.39 10.65
CA TRP A 134 3.83 -5.66 10.30
C TRP A 134 2.65 -5.44 9.34
N SER A 135 1.86 -4.43 9.64
CA SER A 135 0.83 -3.86 8.80
C SER A 135 0.80 -2.35 9.01
N GLU A 136 -0.06 -1.66 8.30
CA GLU A 136 -0.28 -0.23 8.43
C GLU A 136 -0.64 0.23 9.85
N ASP A 137 -1.30 -0.62 10.64
CA ASP A 137 -1.72 -0.32 12.02
C ASP A 137 -0.78 -0.88 13.10
N ARG A 138 0.07 -1.86 12.77
CA ARG A 138 0.73 -2.73 13.78
C ARG A 138 2.26 -2.72 13.72
N PRO A 139 2.92 -1.98 14.63
CA PRO A 139 2.42 -0.73 15.21
C PRO A 139 2.34 0.37 14.13
N GLY A 140 1.71 1.49 14.45
CA GLY A 140 1.80 2.70 13.63
C GLY A 140 3.26 3.10 13.34
N MET A 141 3.49 3.61 12.12
CA MET A 141 4.84 3.91 11.61
C MET A 141 5.50 5.05 12.38
N THR A 142 6.75 4.84 12.80
CA THR A 142 7.56 5.85 13.47
C THR A 142 9.02 5.82 12.99
N ILE A 143 9.63 7.00 12.87
CA ILE A 143 11.06 7.15 12.56
C ILE A 143 11.80 7.50 13.85
N HIS A 144 12.83 6.72 14.19
CA HIS A 144 13.55 6.86 15.45
C HIS A 144 14.97 7.31 15.20
N ASN A 145 15.49 8.19 16.06
CA ASN A 145 16.94 8.30 16.21
C ASN A 145 17.44 7.01 16.89
N LEU A 146 18.54 6.45 16.42
CA LEU A 146 19.13 5.23 16.97
C LEU A 146 19.48 5.38 18.46
N ALA A 147 19.77 6.62 18.89
CA ALA A 147 20.01 6.97 20.29
C ALA A 147 18.77 6.92 21.20
N ASP A 148 17.56 6.67 20.68
CA ASP A 148 16.35 6.61 21.50
C ASP A 148 16.36 5.38 22.45
N THR A 149 16.81 5.64 23.67
CA THR A 149 17.03 4.64 24.74
C THR A 149 15.78 3.86 25.19
N LYS A 150 14.58 4.22 24.72
CA LYS A 150 13.34 3.52 25.06
C LYS A 150 13.23 2.16 24.34
N GLN A 151 13.69 2.07 23.11
CA GLN A 151 13.65 0.83 22.32
C GLN A 151 15.00 0.13 22.39
N GLN A 152 15.05 -1.11 22.91
CA GLN A 152 16.28 -1.92 22.88
C GLN A 152 16.45 -2.68 21.54
N MET A 153 15.48 -2.56 20.64
CA MET A 153 15.45 -3.17 19.33
C MET A 153 14.53 -2.36 18.41
N HIS A 154 14.99 -2.06 17.19
CA HIS A 154 14.13 -1.62 16.10
C HIS A 154 13.78 -2.85 15.25
N ARG A 155 12.52 -3.28 15.32
CA ARG A 155 11.99 -4.38 14.50
C ARG A 155 11.34 -3.81 13.25
N ALA A 156 11.69 -4.35 12.10
CA ALA A 156 11.00 -4.07 10.86
C ALA A 156 10.45 -5.35 10.23
N VAL A 157 9.44 -5.20 9.39
CA VAL A 157 8.86 -6.24 8.57
C VAL A 157 8.99 -5.82 7.11
N GLY A 158 9.55 -6.70 6.28
CA GLY A 158 9.72 -6.42 4.86
C GLY A 158 10.89 -5.48 4.56
N SER A 159 10.96 -4.28 5.15
CA SER A 159 12.03 -3.32 4.84
C SER A 159 12.50 -2.46 6.02
N GLN A 160 13.77 -2.05 6.00
CA GLN A 160 14.36 -1.11 6.96
C GLN A 160 15.38 -0.19 6.28
N LEU A 161 15.29 1.10 6.56
CA LEU A 161 16.22 2.14 6.10
C LEU A 161 16.93 2.76 7.31
N ILE A 162 18.25 2.85 7.24
CA ILE A 162 19.08 3.50 8.25
C ILE A 162 19.86 4.60 7.55
N TYR A 163 19.77 5.84 8.05
CA TYR A 163 20.38 7.03 7.46
C TYR A 163 21.13 7.83 8.51
N ASN A 164 22.38 8.19 8.22
CA ASN A 164 23.18 9.02 9.12
C ASN A 164 23.07 10.50 8.75
N LEU A 165 22.60 11.33 9.69
CA LEU A 165 22.40 12.77 9.47
C LEU A 165 23.69 13.54 9.17
N ALA A 166 24.85 13.05 9.63
CA ALA A 166 26.13 13.75 9.50
C ALA A 166 26.91 13.38 8.23
N SER A 167 26.96 12.09 7.87
CA SER A 167 27.66 11.63 6.67
C SER A 167 26.81 11.65 5.40
N HIS A 168 25.48 11.71 5.58
CA HIS A 168 24.46 11.55 4.56
C HIS A 168 24.45 10.16 3.90
N GLU A 169 25.07 9.15 4.52
CA GLU A 169 25.04 7.78 4.00
C GLU A 169 23.84 7.00 4.54
N SER A 170 23.32 6.07 3.73
CA SER A 170 22.14 5.26 4.02
C SER A 170 22.33 3.80 3.63
N LEU A 171 21.96 2.89 4.53
CA LEU A 171 21.82 1.45 4.27
C LEU A 171 20.33 1.09 4.21
N PHE A 172 19.91 0.53 3.09
CA PHE A 172 18.56 0.01 2.89
C PHE A 172 18.59 -1.52 2.75
N LEU A 173 17.64 -2.20 3.39
CA LEU A 173 17.36 -3.63 3.23
C LEU A 173 15.86 -3.83 2.98
N GLY A 174 15.49 -4.66 2.01
CA GLY A 174 14.10 -4.90 1.64
C GLY A 174 13.85 -6.29 1.04
N ALA A 175 12.83 -6.99 1.51
CA ALA A 175 12.40 -8.27 0.97
C ALA A 175 11.83 -8.11 -0.44
N LEU A 176 12.26 -8.92 -1.38
CA LEU A 176 11.75 -8.89 -2.76
C LEU A 176 10.49 -9.73 -2.95
N SER A 177 10.12 -10.55 -1.96
CA SER A 177 8.93 -11.39 -1.97
C SER A 177 8.47 -11.70 -0.54
N SER A 178 7.19 -12.03 -0.39
CA SER A 178 6.58 -12.52 0.85
C SER A 178 5.53 -13.57 0.49
N ASP A 179 5.93 -14.50 -0.38
CA ASP A 179 5.07 -15.54 -0.91
C ASP A 179 4.92 -16.69 0.08
N GLN A 180 6.02 -17.04 0.75
CA GLN A 180 6.07 -18.15 1.70
C GLN A 180 6.42 -17.68 3.11
N PHE A 181 7.41 -16.80 3.26
CA PHE A 181 7.85 -16.34 4.57
C PHE A 181 7.56 -14.87 4.79
N LEU A 182 7.45 -14.53 6.07
CA LEU A 182 7.64 -13.17 6.51
C LEU A 182 9.14 -12.88 6.63
N THR A 183 9.57 -11.73 6.15
CA THR A 183 10.94 -11.26 6.39
C THR A 183 10.95 -10.28 7.56
N VAL A 184 11.58 -10.66 8.67
CA VAL A 184 11.68 -9.86 9.89
C VAL A 184 13.12 -9.39 10.08
N LEU A 185 13.29 -8.08 10.24
CA LEU A 185 14.58 -7.41 10.45
C LEU A 185 14.66 -6.96 11.91
N ARG A 186 15.75 -7.28 12.61
CA ARG A 186 15.95 -6.94 14.04
C ARG A 186 17.29 -6.25 14.24
N LEU A 187 17.23 -4.93 14.41
CA LEU A 187 18.39 -4.09 14.74
C LEU A 187 18.45 -3.90 16.25
N ARG A 188 19.42 -4.51 16.92
CA ARG A 188 19.52 -4.54 18.39
C ARG A 188 20.56 -3.56 18.90
N LEU A 189 20.19 -2.79 19.92
CA LEU A 189 21.13 -1.95 20.67
C LEU A 189 21.85 -2.79 21.74
N ALA A 190 23.11 -2.47 22.00
CA ALA A 190 23.85 -3.04 23.11
C ALA A 190 23.49 -2.35 24.44
N ASP A 191 23.87 -2.99 25.56
CA ASP A 191 23.41 -2.62 26.90
C ASP A 191 23.63 -1.14 27.27
N LYS A 192 22.67 -0.57 28.00
CA LYS A 192 22.52 0.85 28.35
C LYS A 192 23.67 1.49 29.17
N SER A 193 24.70 0.73 29.53
CA SER A 193 25.82 1.24 30.35
C SER A 193 26.89 2.00 29.55
N ALA A 194 26.82 2.02 28.22
CA ALA A 194 27.76 2.76 27.39
C ALA A 194 27.36 4.24 27.25
N THR A 195 28.36 5.11 27.11
CA THR A 195 28.18 6.56 26.93
C THR A 195 27.66 6.95 25.55
N GLU A 196 27.74 6.04 24.57
CA GLU A 196 27.26 6.21 23.20
C GLU A 196 26.42 4.99 22.75
N PRO A 197 25.36 5.19 21.94
CA PRO A 197 24.58 4.08 21.38
C PRO A 197 25.49 3.26 20.46
N HIS A 198 25.55 1.95 20.70
CA HIS A 198 26.25 1.01 19.84
C HIS A 198 25.33 -0.17 19.54
N LEU A 199 25.41 -0.66 18.31
CA LEU A 199 24.63 -1.81 17.85
C LEU A 199 25.24 -3.11 18.39
N ALA A 200 24.39 -3.97 18.96
CA ALA A 200 24.76 -5.32 19.37
C ALA A 200 24.71 -6.30 18.20
N SER A 201 23.64 -6.22 17.41
CA SER A 201 23.48 -7.08 16.24
C SER A 201 22.47 -6.54 15.24
N TYR A 202 22.55 -7.03 14.01
CA TYR A 202 21.54 -6.87 12.98
C TYR A 202 21.23 -8.22 12.34
N GLU A 203 19.98 -8.65 12.45
CA GLU A 203 19.49 -9.95 12.03
C GLU A 203 18.37 -9.79 10.98
N VAL A 204 18.40 -10.54 9.88
CA VAL A 204 17.32 -10.56 8.88
C VAL A 204 16.92 -12.00 8.59
N ASP A 205 15.70 -12.35 9.00
CA ASP A 205 15.20 -13.73 8.99
C ASP A 205 13.98 -13.86 8.09
N SER A 206 13.97 -14.86 7.22
CA SER A 206 12.74 -15.42 6.64
C SER A 206 12.16 -16.43 7.63
N THR A 207 10.99 -16.13 8.20
CA THR A 207 10.34 -16.92 9.26
C THR A 207 8.81 -16.81 9.15
N GLY A 208 8.07 -17.35 10.13
CA GLY A 208 6.62 -17.24 10.20
C GLY A 208 6.15 -15.95 10.83
N THR A 209 4.83 -15.84 11.02
CA THR A 209 4.18 -14.64 11.57
C THR A 209 4.06 -14.64 13.09
N THR A 210 4.30 -15.79 13.74
CA THR A 210 4.02 -16.01 15.17
C THR A 210 4.66 -14.98 16.11
N GLU A 211 5.86 -14.49 15.81
CA GLU A 211 6.49 -13.43 16.62
C GLU A 211 5.64 -12.16 16.65
N LEU A 212 5.09 -11.76 15.51
CA LEU A 212 4.25 -10.57 15.38
C LEU A 212 2.89 -10.84 16.02
N GLU A 213 2.31 -12.00 15.76
CA GLU A 213 0.98 -12.35 16.26
C GLU A 213 0.92 -12.48 17.79
N ILE A 214 1.99 -12.91 18.47
CA ILE A 214 2.06 -12.95 19.94
C ILE A 214 1.96 -11.55 20.57
N GLU A 215 2.30 -10.50 19.83
CA GLU A 215 2.17 -9.11 20.28
C GLU A 215 0.84 -8.47 19.84
N ASN A 216 0.02 -9.22 19.07
CA ASN A 216 -1.21 -8.75 18.44
C ASN A 216 -2.34 -9.77 18.68
N SER A 217 -2.84 -10.44 17.65
CA SER A 217 -4.02 -11.34 17.68
C SER A 217 -3.90 -12.49 18.68
N LEU A 218 -2.68 -12.96 18.94
CA LEU A 218 -2.37 -14.04 19.88
C LEU A 218 -1.86 -13.56 21.24
N GLU A 219 -1.89 -12.25 21.55
CA GLU A 219 -1.41 -11.68 22.82
C GLU A 219 -2.00 -12.41 24.04
N HIS A 220 -3.30 -12.68 23.98
CA HIS A 220 -4.04 -13.34 25.05
C HIS A 220 -4.33 -14.82 24.80
N SER A 221 -3.84 -15.38 23.69
CA SER A 221 -4.07 -16.78 23.33
C SER A 221 -3.23 -17.73 24.18
N PRO A 222 -3.73 -18.94 24.51
CA PRO A 222 -2.98 -19.92 25.28
C PRO A 222 -1.74 -20.41 24.51
N ALA A 223 -0.77 -20.98 25.23
CA ALA A 223 0.48 -21.45 24.62
C ALA A 223 0.26 -22.52 23.52
N GLU A 224 -0.81 -23.31 23.61
CA GLU A 224 -1.17 -24.32 22.60
C GLU A 224 -1.61 -23.72 21.25
N ASP A 225 -1.99 -22.44 21.23
CA ASP A 225 -2.43 -21.71 20.03
C ASP A 225 -1.30 -20.84 19.43
N ARG A 226 -0.17 -20.68 20.13
CA ARG A 226 1.00 -19.92 19.67
C ARG A 226 1.96 -20.84 18.90
N ILE A 227 1.50 -21.35 17.77
CA ILE A 227 2.24 -22.31 16.96
C ILE A 227 3.39 -21.59 16.26
N PRO A 228 4.66 -21.99 16.46
CA PRO A 228 5.76 -21.47 15.66
C PRO A 228 5.76 -22.10 14.26
N LEU A 229 6.31 -21.40 13.28
CA LEU A 229 6.57 -21.98 11.97
C LEU A 229 7.52 -23.19 12.11
N SER A 230 7.23 -24.28 11.40
CA SER A 230 8.11 -25.44 11.31
C SER A 230 7.84 -26.19 10.01
N LEU A 231 8.71 -26.02 9.01
CA LEU A 231 8.55 -26.59 7.68
C LEU A 231 9.40 -27.84 7.48
N PRO A 232 8.81 -28.99 7.09
CA PRO A 232 9.58 -30.22 6.85
C PRO A 232 10.36 -30.15 5.54
N VAL A 233 11.65 -30.47 5.59
CA VAL A 233 12.52 -30.61 4.42
C VAL A 233 13.00 -32.05 4.33
N ASN A 234 12.56 -32.79 3.31
CA ASN A 234 12.94 -34.20 3.10
C ASN A 234 14.43 -34.36 2.73
N PRO A 235 15.05 -35.55 2.96
CA PRO A 235 16.40 -35.83 2.47
C PRO A 235 16.54 -35.53 0.98
N GLY A 236 17.54 -34.73 0.62
CA GLY A 236 17.81 -34.29 -0.76
C GLY A 236 16.94 -33.13 -1.26
N ALA A 237 15.97 -32.65 -0.47
CA ALA A 237 15.18 -31.47 -0.80
C ALA A 237 15.88 -30.17 -0.35
N GLU A 238 15.41 -29.05 -0.89
CA GLU A 238 15.90 -27.71 -0.58
C GLU A 238 14.74 -26.80 -0.16
N LEU A 239 15.05 -25.81 0.67
CA LEU A 239 14.15 -24.73 1.06
C LEU A 239 14.93 -23.42 1.07
N SER A 240 14.42 -22.40 0.39
CA SER A 240 15.10 -21.11 0.24
C SER A 240 14.38 -20.02 1.04
N SER A 241 15.16 -19.07 1.56
CA SER A 241 14.65 -17.81 2.10
C SER A 241 13.99 -16.97 1.00
N GLU A 242 13.23 -15.96 1.43
CA GLU A 242 12.92 -14.83 0.56
C GLU A 242 14.23 -14.15 0.14
N ARG A 243 14.22 -13.51 -1.04
CA ARG A 243 15.36 -12.69 -1.47
C ARG A 243 15.33 -11.36 -0.73
N VAL A 244 16.47 -10.91 -0.24
CA VAL A 244 16.60 -9.62 0.44
C VAL A 244 17.51 -8.72 -0.39
N LEU A 245 16.94 -7.64 -0.93
CA LEU A 245 17.67 -6.55 -1.56
C LEU A 245 18.43 -5.75 -0.49
N PHE A 246 19.62 -5.27 -0.83
CA PHE A 246 20.35 -4.29 -0.05
C PHE A 246 20.91 -3.19 -0.95
N SER A 247 21.04 -1.98 -0.40
CA SER A 247 21.64 -0.84 -1.08
C SER A 247 22.39 0.05 -0.09
N LEU A 248 23.46 0.68 -0.56
CA LEU A 248 24.21 1.70 0.17
C LEU A 248 24.37 2.95 -0.71
N SER A 249 23.85 4.08 -0.25
CA SER A 249 23.70 5.30 -1.05
C SER A 249 23.83 6.57 -0.20
N LYS A 250 23.90 7.74 -0.86
CA LYS A 250 23.66 9.05 -0.23
C LYS A 250 22.29 9.66 -0.58
N ASP A 251 21.57 8.97 -1.45
CA ASP A 251 20.24 9.32 -1.91
C ASP A 251 19.32 8.16 -1.53
N TYR A 252 18.62 8.33 -0.40
CA TYR A 252 17.72 7.30 0.12
C TYR A 252 16.37 7.32 -0.61
N HIS A 253 15.96 8.44 -1.22
CA HIS A 253 14.76 8.48 -2.06
C HIS A 253 14.95 7.59 -3.30
N HIS A 254 16.11 7.68 -3.95
CA HIS A 254 16.46 6.76 -5.06
C HIS A 254 16.47 5.28 -4.63
N GLN A 255 16.87 4.99 -3.37
CA GLN A 255 16.79 3.62 -2.84
C GLN A 255 15.35 3.12 -2.75
N LEU A 256 14.45 3.92 -2.17
CA LEU A 256 13.04 3.59 -2.00
C LEU A 256 12.32 3.48 -3.36
N ASP A 257 12.53 4.43 -4.27
CA ASP A 257 11.90 4.44 -5.60
C ASP A 257 12.33 3.24 -6.46
N THR A 258 13.61 2.89 -6.42
CA THR A 258 14.13 1.73 -7.15
C THR A 258 13.59 0.43 -6.57
N TYR A 259 13.51 0.32 -5.23
CA TYR A 259 12.92 -0.83 -4.58
C TYR A 259 11.44 -0.99 -4.95
N GLY A 260 10.64 0.09 -4.88
CA GLY A 260 9.26 0.08 -5.34
C GLY A 260 9.12 -0.38 -6.80
N SER A 261 9.94 0.16 -7.68
CA SER A 261 9.95 -0.20 -9.11
C SER A 261 10.29 -1.68 -9.34
N LEU A 262 11.20 -2.25 -8.54
CA LEU A 262 11.53 -3.68 -8.58
C LEU A 262 10.36 -4.55 -8.13
N ILE A 263 9.68 -4.18 -7.04
CA ILE A 263 8.50 -4.93 -6.57
C ILE A 263 7.42 -4.95 -7.64
N LYS A 264 7.17 -3.81 -8.29
CA LYS A 264 6.25 -3.72 -9.43
C LYS A 264 6.60 -4.73 -10.53
N GLN A 265 7.87 -4.78 -10.91
CA GLN A 265 8.35 -5.66 -11.98
C GLN A 265 8.29 -7.14 -11.60
N ILE A 266 8.72 -7.49 -10.38
CA ILE A 266 8.81 -8.87 -9.90
C ILE A 266 7.42 -9.49 -9.73
N HIS A 267 6.48 -8.74 -9.16
CA HIS A 267 5.16 -9.24 -8.80
C HIS A 267 4.07 -8.91 -9.82
N HIS A 268 4.42 -8.24 -10.92
CA HIS A 268 3.47 -7.73 -11.91
C HIS A 268 2.34 -6.94 -11.24
N ALA A 269 2.72 -6.03 -10.34
CA ALA A 269 1.79 -5.31 -9.47
C ALA A 269 0.69 -4.58 -10.25
N LYS A 270 -0.57 -4.73 -9.79
CA LYS A 270 -1.73 -4.10 -10.40
C LYS A 270 -1.78 -2.62 -9.97
N THR A 271 -1.22 -1.77 -10.81
CA THR A 271 -0.96 -0.35 -10.48
C THR A 271 -1.62 0.62 -11.46
N SER A 272 -2.46 0.10 -12.36
CA SER A 272 -3.15 0.87 -13.41
C SER A 272 -4.53 1.38 -13.03
N ALA A 273 -5.07 0.95 -11.88
CA ALA A 273 -6.41 1.34 -11.43
C ALA A 273 -6.53 2.87 -11.27
N PRO A 274 -7.65 3.51 -11.59
CA PRO A 274 -7.77 4.96 -11.48
C PRO A 274 -7.63 5.42 -10.01
N PRO A 275 -7.12 6.62 -9.72
CA PRO A 275 -7.22 7.15 -8.36
C PRO A 275 -8.72 7.34 -8.03
N LEU A 276 -9.22 6.60 -7.03
CA LEU A 276 -10.64 6.62 -6.67
C LEU A 276 -10.94 7.83 -5.81
N MET A 277 -12.10 8.43 -6.05
CA MET A 277 -12.64 9.49 -5.21
C MET A 277 -14.09 9.16 -4.90
N GLY A 278 -14.52 9.41 -3.67
CA GLY A 278 -15.88 9.06 -3.27
C GLY A 278 -16.13 9.24 -1.78
N TRP A 279 -17.07 8.46 -1.27
CA TRP A 279 -17.52 8.48 0.11
C TRP A 279 -17.38 7.13 0.78
N TRP A 280 -16.90 7.15 2.02
CA TRP A 280 -16.68 6.00 2.88
C TRP A 280 -17.44 6.17 4.20
N SER A 281 -18.18 5.13 4.61
CA SER A 281 -19.13 5.28 5.71
C SER A 281 -18.56 5.16 7.12
N TRP A 282 -17.35 4.61 7.30
CA TRP A 282 -16.87 4.15 8.61
C TRP A 282 -16.76 5.27 9.63
N THR A 283 -15.96 6.30 9.40
CA THR A 283 -15.75 7.36 10.40
C THR A 283 -17.00 8.21 10.63
N ALA A 284 -17.89 8.26 9.65
CA ALA A 284 -19.17 8.97 9.73
C ALA A 284 -20.22 8.23 10.58
N TYR A 285 -20.26 6.90 10.52
CA TYR A 285 -21.38 6.12 11.07
C TYR A 285 -20.99 4.89 11.89
N TYR A 286 -19.79 4.35 11.71
CA TYR A 286 -19.33 3.07 12.25
C TYR A 286 -20.42 1.99 12.06
N PHE A 287 -20.68 1.18 13.08
CA PHE A 287 -21.77 0.19 13.12
C PHE A 287 -23.19 0.77 13.03
N GLY A 288 -23.35 2.10 12.99
CA GLY A 288 -24.65 2.78 13.02
C GLY A 288 -25.30 3.03 11.66
N LEU A 289 -24.62 2.74 10.54
CA LEU A 289 -25.17 3.00 9.20
C LEU A 289 -26.41 2.13 8.94
N ASN A 290 -27.49 2.76 8.46
CA ASN A 290 -28.72 2.08 8.03
C ASN A 290 -29.08 2.47 6.58
N ASP A 291 -30.05 1.77 6.01
CA ASP A 291 -30.51 1.94 4.63
C ASP A 291 -30.89 3.40 4.27
N GLY A 292 -31.57 4.10 5.17
CA GLY A 292 -31.99 5.49 5.00
C GLY A 292 -30.81 6.47 5.00
N ALA A 293 -29.89 6.32 5.96
CA ALA A 293 -28.68 7.15 6.05
C ALA A 293 -27.76 6.91 4.84
N ALA A 294 -27.54 5.64 4.47
CA ALA A 294 -26.76 5.26 3.30
C ALA A 294 -27.31 5.90 2.02
N PHE A 295 -28.61 5.73 1.74
CA PHE A 295 -29.19 6.29 0.53
C PHE A 295 -29.23 7.83 0.52
N THR A 296 -29.36 8.46 1.69
CA THR A 296 -29.30 9.93 1.80
C THR A 296 -27.91 10.46 1.42
N ASN A 297 -26.84 9.82 1.89
CA ASN A 297 -25.47 10.18 1.52
C ASN A 297 -25.20 9.93 0.04
N ALA A 298 -25.61 8.77 -0.50
CA ALA A 298 -25.47 8.48 -1.93
C ALA A 298 -26.15 9.53 -2.82
N LYS A 299 -27.37 9.94 -2.46
CA LYS A 299 -28.08 10.97 -3.22
C LYS A 299 -27.36 12.31 -3.16
N TRP A 300 -26.89 12.69 -1.96
CA TRP A 300 -26.16 13.94 -1.78
C TRP A 300 -24.86 13.95 -2.59
N GLU A 301 -24.05 12.89 -2.52
CA GLU A 301 -22.81 12.74 -3.29
C GLU A 301 -23.06 12.87 -4.80
N ALA A 302 -24.07 12.15 -5.31
CA ALA A 302 -24.43 12.17 -6.72
C ALA A 302 -24.86 13.55 -7.22
N GLU A 303 -25.53 14.34 -6.37
CA GLU A 303 -26.04 15.68 -6.70
C GLU A 303 -24.95 16.77 -6.63
N HIS A 304 -23.95 16.63 -5.74
CA HIS A 304 -22.99 17.70 -5.43
C HIS A 304 -21.57 17.42 -5.91
N LEU A 305 -21.10 16.17 -5.81
CA LEU A 305 -19.68 15.85 -5.97
C LEU A 305 -19.37 14.99 -7.20
N LYS A 306 -20.35 14.27 -7.76
CA LYS A 306 -20.13 13.39 -8.91
C LYS A 306 -19.54 14.09 -10.14
N SER A 307 -19.94 15.34 -10.42
CA SER A 307 -19.36 16.13 -11.53
C SER A 307 -17.89 16.50 -11.33
N LEU A 308 -17.38 16.39 -10.10
CA LEU A 308 -15.98 16.60 -9.77
C LEU A 308 -15.18 15.29 -9.83
N GLY A 309 -15.86 14.14 -9.93
CA GLY A 309 -15.28 12.81 -10.04
C GLY A 309 -15.42 11.94 -8.79
N TYR A 310 -16.07 12.44 -7.72
CA TYR A 310 -16.42 11.61 -6.56
C TYR A 310 -17.58 10.70 -6.91
N ASN A 311 -17.28 9.43 -7.21
CA ASN A 311 -18.25 8.51 -7.77
C ASN A 311 -18.27 7.14 -7.08
N ILE A 312 -17.39 6.87 -6.12
CA ILE A 312 -17.40 5.64 -5.33
C ILE A 312 -18.29 5.84 -4.10
N PHE A 313 -19.28 4.95 -3.95
CA PHE A 313 -20.12 4.91 -2.75
C PHE A 313 -19.82 3.64 -1.97
N HIS A 314 -19.07 3.77 -0.88
CA HIS A 314 -18.51 2.66 -0.13
C HIS A 314 -19.18 2.49 1.24
N ILE A 315 -19.92 1.38 1.39
CA ILE A 315 -20.45 0.94 2.69
C ILE A 315 -19.39 0.10 3.40
N ASP A 316 -18.91 0.60 4.53
CA ASP A 316 -17.90 -0.05 5.36
C ASP A 316 -18.50 -1.00 6.41
N GLU A 317 -17.69 -1.47 7.37
CA GLU A 317 -18.07 -2.40 8.41
C GLU A 317 -19.35 -1.97 9.17
N GLY A 318 -20.23 -2.95 9.39
CA GLY A 318 -21.41 -2.82 10.25
C GLY A 318 -22.70 -3.24 9.55
N TYR A 319 -22.68 -3.34 8.22
CA TYR A 319 -23.80 -3.86 7.45
C TYR A 319 -24.00 -5.36 7.66
N GLN A 320 -22.93 -6.13 7.89
CA GLN A 320 -22.94 -7.59 7.94
C GLN A 320 -23.59 -8.08 9.24
N TYR A 321 -24.22 -9.26 9.19
CA TYR A 321 -24.77 -9.90 10.39
C TYR A 321 -23.66 -10.27 11.40
N ALA A 322 -22.52 -10.76 10.91
CA ALA A 322 -21.36 -11.16 11.70
C ALA A 322 -20.08 -11.17 10.85
N ARG A 323 -18.88 -11.20 11.48
CA ARG A 323 -17.63 -11.46 10.74
C ARG A 323 -17.70 -12.87 10.13
N GLY A 324 -17.39 -12.99 8.85
CA GLY A 324 -17.65 -14.21 8.07
C GLY A 324 -19.09 -14.38 7.55
N GLU A 325 -19.90 -13.30 7.49
CA GLU A 325 -21.27 -13.31 6.95
C GLU A 325 -21.53 -12.12 5.98
N TYR A 326 -20.57 -11.84 5.08
CA TYR A 326 -20.58 -10.65 4.22
C TYR A 326 -21.66 -10.63 3.13
N SER A 327 -22.31 -11.75 2.85
CA SER A 327 -23.49 -11.80 1.96
C SER A 327 -24.83 -11.75 2.71
N THR A 328 -24.78 -11.60 4.05
CA THR A 328 -25.94 -11.63 4.94
C THR A 328 -25.98 -10.32 5.76
N PRO A 329 -26.74 -9.31 5.34
CA PRO A 329 -26.83 -8.05 6.08
C PRO A 329 -27.58 -8.19 7.42
N ASN A 330 -27.27 -7.30 8.37
CA ASN A 330 -28.01 -7.10 9.59
C ASN A 330 -29.39 -6.48 9.27
N ALA A 331 -30.43 -7.31 9.37
CA ALA A 331 -31.81 -6.91 9.08
C ALA A 331 -32.37 -5.79 9.98
N THR A 332 -31.71 -5.45 11.10
CA THR A 332 -32.10 -4.29 11.92
C THR A 332 -31.75 -2.97 11.25
N LEU A 333 -30.63 -2.93 10.52
CA LEU A 333 -30.13 -1.74 9.82
C LEU A 333 -30.55 -1.74 8.34
N PHE A 334 -30.66 -2.93 7.74
CA PHE A 334 -31.01 -3.15 6.34
C PHE A 334 -32.13 -4.20 6.23
N PRO A 335 -33.39 -3.86 6.61
CA PRO A 335 -34.49 -4.82 6.68
C PRO A 335 -34.84 -5.49 5.34
N ASP A 336 -34.58 -4.80 4.22
CA ASP A 336 -34.79 -5.32 2.86
C ASP A 336 -33.47 -5.84 2.22
N GLY A 337 -32.40 -5.93 3.00
CA GLY A 337 -31.05 -6.27 2.55
C GLY A 337 -30.34 -5.13 1.79
N LEU A 338 -29.13 -5.41 1.29
CA LEU A 338 -28.29 -4.42 0.61
C LEU A 338 -28.54 -4.28 -0.90
N ALA A 339 -29.02 -5.33 -1.56
CA ALA A 339 -29.25 -5.29 -3.01
C ALA A 339 -30.17 -4.14 -3.45
N PRO A 340 -31.30 -3.85 -2.77
CA PRO A 340 -32.14 -2.70 -3.14
C PRO A 340 -31.47 -1.34 -2.92
N VAL A 341 -30.58 -1.22 -1.92
CA VAL A 341 -29.82 0.01 -1.67
C VAL A 341 -28.85 0.24 -2.83
N TYR A 342 -28.05 -0.77 -3.18
CA TYR A 342 -27.08 -0.66 -4.27
C TYR A 342 -27.72 -0.48 -5.64
N TYR A 343 -28.89 -1.07 -5.90
CA TYR A 343 -29.64 -0.79 -7.14
C TYR A 343 -30.00 0.70 -7.25
N LYS A 344 -30.37 1.35 -6.14
CA LYS A 344 -30.63 2.80 -6.13
C LYS A 344 -29.34 3.61 -6.32
N VAL A 345 -28.24 3.21 -5.68
CA VAL A 345 -26.91 3.83 -5.82
C VAL A 345 -26.44 3.79 -7.29
N GLN A 346 -26.57 2.64 -7.94
CA GLN A 346 -26.27 2.49 -9.37
C GLN A 346 -27.18 3.36 -10.24
N GLY A 347 -28.47 3.49 -9.88
CA GLY A 347 -29.41 4.38 -10.54
C GLY A 347 -29.05 5.87 -10.43
N LEU A 348 -28.22 6.26 -9.46
CA LEU A 348 -27.65 7.60 -9.33
C LEU A 348 -26.35 7.76 -10.15
N GLY A 349 -25.85 6.69 -10.76
CA GLY A 349 -24.60 6.66 -11.51
C GLY A 349 -23.34 6.61 -10.63
N LEU A 350 -23.48 6.18 -9.37
CA LEU A 350 -22.35 5.92 -8.47
C LEU A 350 -21.90 4.45 -8.58
N VAL A 351 -20.64 4.20 -8.25
CA VAL A 351 -19.97 2.90 -8.27
C VAL A 351 -20.08 2.26 -6.88
N PRO A 352 -20.78 1.11 -6.74
CA PRO A 352 -20.92 0.42 -5.47
C PRO A 352 -19.60 -0.16 -4.92
N GLY A 353 -19.24 0.28 -3.72
CA GLY A 353 -18.14 -0.25 -2.90
C GLY A 353 -18.64 -0.95 -1.63
N ILE A 354 -17.93 -1.96 -1.15
CA ILE A 354 -18.26 -2.65 0.10
C ILE A 354 -17.02 -3.12 0.86
N TRP A 355 -17.10 -3.15 2.18
CA TRP A 355 -16.07 -3.71 3.05
C TRP A 355 -16.27 -5.20 3.37
N THR A 356 -15.17 -5.93 3.57
CA THR A 356 -15.12 -7.32 4.05
C THR A 356 -13.87 -7.54 4.91
N ALA A 357 -13.89 -8.50 5.83
CA ALA A 357 -12.68 -9.08 6.42
C ALA A 357 -12.58 -10.55 6.00
N PRO A 358 -12.02 -10.84 4.81
CA PRO A 358 -12.27 -12.08 4.08
C PRO A 358 -11.98 -13.37 4.86
N PHE A 359 -11.02 -13.31 5.79
CA PHE A 359 -10.47 -14.48 6.46
C PHE A 359 -10.85 -14.57 7.94
N GLU A 360 -11.58 -13.60 8.46
CA GLU A 360 -12.11 -13.65 9.81
C GLU A 360 -13.47 -14.37 9.87
N VAL A 361 -13.64 -15.14 10.94
CA VAL A 361 -14.85 -15.92 11.21
C VAL A 361 -15.25 -15.71 12.66
N SER A 362 -16.42 -15.11 12.89
CA SER A 362 -17.00 -14.97 14.23
C SER A 362 -17.69 -16.26 14.70
N GLU A 363 -17.84 -16.44 16.01
CA GLU A 363 -18.58 -17.57 16.60
C GLU A 363 -20.08 -17.60 16.22
N ARG A 364 -20.63 -16.45 15.82
CA ARG A 364 -22.02 -16.33 15.34
C ARG A 364 -22.21 -16.70 13.87
N SER A 365 -21.14 -16.74 13.09
CA SER A 365 -21.20 -17.07 11.67
C SER A 365 -21.63 -18.51 11.41
N TRP A 366 -22.21 -18.75 10.23
CA TRP A 366 -22.55 -20.09 9.77
C TRP A 366 -21.32 -20.99 9.68
N VAL A 367 -20.18 -20.46 9.24
CA VAL A 367 -18.92 -21.22 9.10
C VAL A 367 -18.50 -21.78 10.45
N TYR A 368 -18.45 -20.97 11.51
CA TYR A 368 -18.08 -21.47 12.83
C TYR A 368 -19.04 -22.55 13.35
N GLN A 369 -20.35 -22.30 13.24
CA GLN A 369 -21.37 -23.19 13.81
C GLN A 369 -21.49 -24.53 13.07
N ASN A 370 -21.22 -24.54 11.76
CA ASN A 370 -21.52 -25.70 10.92
C ASN A 370 -20.26 -26.36 10.34
N ARG A 371 -19.19 -25.59 10.12
CA ARG A 371 -17.95 -26.01 9.48
C ARG A 371 -16.70 -25.61 10.28
N PRO A 372 -16.58 -25.98 11.57
CA PRO A 372 -15.34 -25.77 12.32
C PRO A 372 -14.15 -26.54 11.72
N ASP A 373 -14.40 -27.47 10.79
CA ASP A 373 -13.37 -28.12 9.99
C ASP A 373 -12.68 -27.20 8.96
N TRP A 374 -13.26 -26.04 8.69
CA TRP A 374 -12.73 -25.00 7.79
C TRP A 374 -11.91 -23.93 8.49
N LEU A 375 -11.67 -24.05 9.79
CA LEU A 375 -10.89 -23.08 10.56
C LEU A 375 -9.46 -23.58 10.76
N VAL A 376 -8.52 -22.64 10.89
CA VAL A 376 -7.14 -22.93 11.28
C VAL A 376 -7.12 -23.53 12.68
N LYS A 377 -6.39 -24.63 12.86
CA LYS A 377 -6.41 -25.41 14.10
C LYS A 377 -5.07 -25.43 14.79
N ASN A 378 -5.09 -25.65 16.09
CA ASN A 378 -3.91 -26.01 16.88
C ASN A 378 -3.61 -27.52 16.78
N ALA A 379 -2.55 -27.97 17.46
CA ALA A 379 -2.10 -29.36 17.43
C ALA A 379 -3.12 -30.36 18.00
N SER A 380 -4.08 -29.91 18.81
CA SER A 380 -5.17 -30.73 19.35
C SER A 380 -6.38 -30.82 18.41
N GLY A 381 -6.35 -30.14 17.27
CA GLY A 381 -7.43 -30.09 16.28
C GLY A 381 -8.54 -29.10 16.62
N LYS A 382 -8.34 -28.20 17.59
CA LYS A 382 -9.30 -27.13 17.94
C LYS A 382 -9.00 -25.86 17.14
N PRO A 383 -10.03 -25.10 16.72
CA PRO A 383 -9.83 -23.79 16.09
C PRO A 383 -9.02 -22.84 16.98
N ILE A 384 -8.08 -22.11 16.38
CA ILE A 384 -7.29 -21.10 17.07
C ILE A 384 -8.11 -19.81 17.22
N HIS A 385 -8.19 -19.31 18.45
CA HIS A 385 -8.81 -18.02 18.73
C HIS A 385 -7.85 -16.88 18.38
N ALA A 386 -8.30 -15.97 17.51
CA ALA A 386 -7.49 -14.89 16.96
C ALA A 386 -7.84 -13.50 17.53
N GLY A 387 -8.93 -13.36 18.27
CA GLY A 387 -9.29 -12.05 18.82
C GLY A 387 -10.79 -11.88 18.97
N THR A 388 -11.27 -10.65 19.03
CA THR A 388 -12.69 -10.38 19.21
C THR A 388 -13.14 -9.14 18.45
N VAL A 389 -14.36 -9.15 17.92
CA VAL A 389 -15.02 -7.92 17.46
C VAL A 389 -15.43 -7.10 18.68
N GLU A 390 -15.04 -5.83 18.70
CA GLU A 390 -15.46 -4.77 19.63
C GLU A 390 -15.56 -5.19 21.13
N HIS A 391 -14.52 -4.89 21.92
CA HIS A 391 -14.52 -5.05 23.39
C HIS A 391 -14.92 -6.45 23.89
N ARG A 392 -14.45 -7.52 23.23
CA ARG A 392 -14.67 -8.93 23.63
C ARG A 392 -16.11 -9.44 23.50
N LYS A 393 -16.93 -8.84 22.65
CA LYS A 393 -18.34 -9.21 22.51
C LYS A 393 -18.58 -10.37 21.54
N ASP A 394 -17.72 -10.57 20.54
CA ASP A 394 -17.86 -11.62 19.52
C ASP A 394 -16.49 -12.26 19.25
N GLN A 395 -16.33 -13.56 19.51
CA GLN A 395 -15.03 -14.24 19.39
C GLN A 395 -14.66 -14.51 17.93
N LEU A 396 -13.39 -14.29 17.58
CA LEU A 396 -12.87 -14.44 16.21
C LEU A 396 -11.93 -15.63 16.06
N TYR A 397 -12.03 -16.23 14.88
CA TYR A 397 -11.26 -17.37 14.39
C TYR A 397 -10.85 -17.11 12.95
N VAL A 398 -9.90 -17.90 12.46
CA VAL A 398 -9.33 -17.73 11.11
C VAL A 398 -9.81 -18.82 10.17
N LEU A 399 -10.25 -18.41 8.99
CA LEU A 399 -10.61 -19.30 7.89
C LEU A 399 -9.36 -19.98 7.31
N ASP A 400 -9.38 -21.31 7.23
CA ASP A 400 -8.37 -22.07 6.52
C ASP A 400 -8.63 -22.01 5.00
N ASN A 401 -7.99 -21.04 4.36
CA ASN A 401 -8.07 -20.80 2.93
C ASN A 401 -7.52 -21.96 2.06
N THR A 402 -6.79 -22.91 2.66
CA THR A 402 -6.31 -24.11 1.94
C THR A 402 -7.38 -25.19 1.83
N ASN A 403 -8.47 -25.08 2.62
CA ASN A 403 -9.59 -26.00 2.58
C ASN A 403 -10.48 -25.73 1.34
N PRO A 404 -10.75 -26.72 0.48
CA PRO A 404 -11.59 -26.53 -0.70
C PRO A 404 -12.99 -25.99 -0.39
N GLY A 405 -13.58 -26.40 0.74
CA GLY A 405 -14.90 -25.91 1.15
C GLY A 405 -14.89 -24.45 1.58
N ALA A 406 -13.83 -24.00 2.27
CA ALA A 406 -13.63 -22.59 2.59
C ALA A 406 -13.45 -21.75 1.32
N GLN A 407 -12.70 -22.25 0.33
CA GLN A 407 -12.58 -21.59 -0.97
C GLN A 407 -13.93 -21.50 -1.71
N ASP A 408 -14.76 -22.54 -1.68
CA ASP A 408 -16.11 -22.49 -2.27
C ASP A 408 -17.02 -21.49 -1.55
N TYR A 409 -16.86 -21.37 -0.22
CA TYR A 409 -17.53 -20.32 0.56
C TYR A 409 -17.10 -18.91 0.09
N LEU A 410 -15.80 -18.66 -0.04
CA LEU A 410 -15.29 -17.39 -0.59
C LEU A 410 -15.87 -17.14 -2.00
N ARG A 411 -15.79 -18.11 -2.91
CA ARG A 411 -16.35 -18.00 -4.27
C ARG A 411 -17.81 -17.58 -4.24
N LYS A 412 -18.63 -18.23 -3.40
CA LYS A 412 -20.07 -17.93 -3.29
C LYS A 412 -20.33 -16.53 -2.72
N THR A 413 -19.63 -16.16 -1.66
CA THR A 413 -19.77 -14.84 -1.02
C THR A 413 -19.43 -13.73 -2.00
N TYR A 414 -18.23 -13.77 -2.60
CA TYR A 414 -17.77 -12.73 -3.52
C TYR A 414 -18.56 -12.71 -4.84
N SER A 415 -19.00 -13.88 -5.34
CA SER A 415 -19.94 -13.94 -6.47
C SER A 415 -21.27 -13.24 -6.15
N THR A 416 -21.76 -13.34 -4.91
CA THR A 416 -23.00 -12.66 -4.49
C THR A 416 -22.81 -11.15 -4.48
N LEU A 417 -21.72 -10.67 -3.89
CA LEU A 417 -21.39 -9.23 -3.86
C LEU A 417 -21.33 -8.66 -5.29
N VAL A 418 -20.57 -9.30 -6.19
CA VAL A 418 -20.31 -8.75 -7.53
C VAL A 418 -21.52 -8.92 -8.46
N ASN A 419 -22.16 -10.10 -8.47
CA ASN A 419 -23.17 -10.44 -9.46
C ASN A 419 -24.59 -10.10 -9.03
N LEU A 420 -24.91 -10.15 -7.73
CA LEU A 420 -26.25 -9.84 -7.23
C LEU A 420 -26.35 -8.42 -6.70
N TRP A 421 -25.30 -7.90 -6.04
CA TRP A 421 -25.32 -6.54 -5.48
C TRP A 421 -24.65 -5.51 -6.38
N GLY A 422 -23.96 -5.96 -7.44
CA GLY A 422 -23.34 -5.06 -8.42
C GLY A 422 -22.08 -4.35 -7.91
N ILE A 423 -21.43 -4.90 -6.88
CA ILE A 423 -20.21 -4.37 -6.28
C ILE A 423 -19.05 -4.35 -7.28
N ARG A 424 -18.30 -3.23 -7.31
CA ARG A 424 -17.13 -3.05 -8.19
C ARG A 424 -15.88 -2.56 -7.47
N TYR A 425 -15.98 -2.25 -6.18
CA TYR A 425 -14.85 -2.00 -5.30
C TYR A 425 -15.05 -2.77 -3.98
N ILE A 426 -14.00 -3.45 -3.49
CA ILE A 426 -14.07 -4.24 -2.26
C ILE A 426 -12.85 -3.94 -1.38
N LYS A 427 -13.08 -3.38 -0.19
CA LYS A 427 -12.10 -3.28 0.88
C LYS A 427 -11.99 -4.61 1.63
N MET A 428 -10.77 -5.10 1.83
CA MET A 428 -10.46 -6.39 2.45
C MET A 428 -9.53 -6.17 3.62
N ASP A 429 -10.08 -6.29 4.82
CA ASP A 429 -9.47 -5.82 6.06
C ASP A 429 -9.07 -6.96 6.99
N PHE A 430 -8.28 -6.67 8.03
CA PHE A 430 -7.84 -7.60 9.08
C PHE A 430 -7.15 -8.87 8.56
N MET A 431 -6.40 -8.72 7.47
CA MET A 431 -5.62 -9.80 6.89
C MET A 431 -4.38 -10.13 7.72
N ASP A 432 -3.76 -9.14 8.36
CA ASP A 432 -2.71 -9.31 9.36
C ASP A 432 -3.18 -10.21 10.50
N ASP A 433 -4.37 -9.96 11.06
CA ASP A 433 -4.95 -10.75 12.16
C ASP A 433 -5.27 -12.19 11.79
N SER A 434 -5.49 -12.41 10.50
CA SER A 434 -5.76 -13.72 9.94
C SER A 434 -4.50 -14.49 9.53
N ALA A 435 -3.32 -13.87 9.54
CA ALA A 435 -2.08 -14.49 9.13
C ALA A 435 -1.44 -15.26 10.30
N ILE A 436 -2.17 -16.18 10.93
CA ILE A 436 -1.69 -16.98 12.07
C ILE A 436 -1.09 -18.32 11.64
N GLU A 437 0.04 -18.73 12.21
CA GLU A 437 0.56 -20.07 11.99
C GLU A 437 -0.31 -21.13 12.69
N GLY A 438 -0.48 -22.29 12.05
CA GLY A 438 -1.33 -23.36 12.56
C GLY A 438 -1.37 -24.59 11.67
N TYR A 439 -2.31 -25.49 11.95
CA TYR A 439 -2.52 -26.71 11.18
C TYR A 439 -3.64 -26.50 10.15
N TYR A 440 -3.21 -26.39 8.90
CA TYR A 440 -4.04 -26.20 7.71
C TYR A 440 -4.46 -27.53 7.06
N TYR A 441 -5.54 -27.50 6.27
CA TYR A 441 -6.02 -28.61 5.46
C TYR A 441 -4.96 -29.08 4.46
N LYS A 442 -4.27 -28.15 3.80
CA LYS A 442 -3.06 -28.43 3.03
C LYS A 442 -1.86 -28.40 4.01
N PRO A 443 -1.26 -29.55 4.34
CA PRO A 443 -0.18 -29.60 5.31
C PRO A 443 1.05 -28.83 4.81
N ASN A 444 1.87 -28.36 5.75
CA ASN A 444 3.14 -27.66 5.49
C ASN A 444 2.97 -26.36 4.69
N THR A 445 1.83 -25.69 4.86
CA THR A 445 1.54 -24.38 4.28
C THR A 445 1.74 -23.33 5.37
N THR A 446 2.45 -22.24 5.06
CA THR A 446 2.59 -21.12 5.99
C THR A 446 1.32 -20.27 6.04
N ALA A 447 1.20 -19.42 7.07
CA ALA A 447 0.09 -18.47 7.16
C ALA A 447 -0.01 -17.56 5.92
N LEU A 448 1.12 -17.07 5.42
CA LEU A 448 1.17 -16.19 4.25
C LEU A 448 0.82 -16.90 2.94
N GLU A 449 1.20 -18.17 2.78
CA GLU A 449 0.76 -18.98 1.63
C GLU A 449 -0.76 -19.20 1.68
N ALA A 450 -1.32 -19.51 2.85
CA ALA A 450 -2.76 -19.69 3.02
C ALA A 450 -3.53 -18.41 2.70
N GLN A 451 -3.04 -17.25 3.16
CA GLN A 451 -3.59 -15.94 2.83
C GLN A 451 -3.59 -15.69 1.32
N ARG A 452 -2.46 -15.94 0.63
CA ARG A 452 -2.37 -15.78 -0.84
C ARG A 452 -3.31 -16.72 -1.59
N ILE A 453 -3.53 -17.95 -1.11
CA ILE A 453 -4.54 -18.86 -1.68
C ILE A 453 -5.95 -18.26 -1.57
N GLY A 454 -6.28 -17.65 -0.42
CA GLY A 454 -7.55 -16.96 -0.20
C GLY A 454 -7.72 -15.76 -1.13
N LEU A 455 -6.72 -14.87 -1.17
CA LEU A 455 -6.70 -13.69 -2.04
C LEU A 455 -6.83 -14.06 -3.53
N LYS A 456 -6.09 -15.09 -3.97
CA LYS A 456 -6.19 -15.57 -5.34
C LYS A 456 -7.59 -16.13 -5.64
N THR A 457 -8.18 -16.87 -4.69
CA THR A 457 -9.55 -17.37 -4.83
C THR A 457 -10.54 -16.22 -5.01
N ILE A 458 -10.41 -15.14 -4.23
CA ILE A 458 -11.23 -13.94 -4.35
C ILE A 458 -11.01 -13.28 -5.72
N ARG A 459 -9.75 -12.98 -6.09
CA ARG A 459 -9.39 -12.36 -7.38
C ARG A 459 -9.94 -13.15 -8.56
N ASP A 460 -9.71 -14.47 -8.61
CA ASP A 460 -10.20 -15.34 -9.69
C ASP A 460 -11.74 -15.33 -9.77
N THR A 461 -12.43 -15.16 -8.64
CA THR A 461 -13.90 -15.13 -8.57
C THR A 461 -14.46 -13.81 -9.09
N VAL A 462 -13.87 -12.68 -8.70
CA VAL A 462 -14.40 -11.34 -9.00
C VAL A 462 -13.91 -10.81 -10.35
N GLY A 463 -12.79 -11.34 -10.86
CA GLY A 463 -12.15 -10.91 -12.10
C GLY A 463 -11.42 -9.57 -11.99
N ASP A 464 -10.81 -9.13 -13.09
CA ASP A 464 -10.06 -7.86 -13.14
C ASP A 464 -10.95 -6.62 -13.24
N GLY A 465 -12.26 -6.79 -13.50
CA GLY A 465 -13.23 -5.70 -13.54
C GLY A 465 -13.75 -5.24 -12.17
N VAL A 466 -13.24 -5.83 -11.08
CA VAL A 466 -13.55 -5.47 -9.70
C VAL A 466 -12.27 -5.05 -9.01
N LEU A 467 -12.30 -3.88 -8.38
CA LEU A 467 -11.18 -3.30 -7.67
C LEU A 467 -11.10 -3.92 -6.27
N LEU A 468 -9.92 -4.42 -5.90
CA LEU A 468 -9.66 -4.95 -4.56
C LEU A 468 -8.69 -4.04 -3.82
N ASP A 469 -9.03 -3.70 -2.59
CA ASP A 469 -8.24 -2.87 -1.70
C ASP A 469 -7.80 -3.67 -0.48
N LYS A 470 -6.51 -3.62 -0.16
CA LYS A 470 -5.93 -4.35 0.97
C LYS A 470 -5.83 -3.42 2.18
N ASP A 471 -6.41 -3.86 3.28
CA ASP A 471 -6.38 -3.20 4.58
C ASP A 471 -5.97 -4.19 5.68
N GLY A 472 -5.31 -3.67 6.71
CA GLY A 472 -4.75 -4.45 7.81
C GLY A 472 -3.99 -5.65 7.26
N SER A 473 -2.88 -5.48 6.55
CA SER A 473 -2.21 -6.59 5.84
C SER A 473 -0.71 -6.37 5.77
N PRO A 474 0.11 -7.43 5.76
CA PRO A 474 1.50 -7.32 5.36
C PRO A 474 1.61 -6.65 3.99
N MET A 475 2.46 -5.63 3.86
CA MET A 475 2.49 -4.76 2.67
C MET A 475 2.77 -5.52 1.37
N LEU A 476 3.69 -6.49 1.41
CA LEU A 476 4.18 -7.18 0.21
C LEU A 476 3.36 -8.42 -0.16
N ASN A 477 2.72 -9.09 0.80
CA ASN A 477 2.00 -10.34 0.57
C ASN A 477 0.84 -10.25 -0.45
N PRO A 478 0.03 -9.18 -0.51
CA PRO A 478 -1.09 -9.09 -1.45
C PRO A 478 -0.71 -8.54 -2.83
N VAL A 479 0.53 -8.07 -3.03
CA VAL A 479 0.98 -7.45 -4.29
C VAL A 479 0.77 -8.40 -5.47
N GLY A 480 0.23 -7.84 -6.56
CA GLY A 480 -0.14 -8.59 -7.77
C GLY A 480 -1.56 -9.17 -7.75
N LEU A 481 -2.23 -9.20 -6.58
CA LEU A 481 -3.61 -9.69 -6.43
C LEU A 481 -4.61 -8.55 -6.16
N VAL A 482 -4.15 -7.43 -5.62
CA VAL A 482 -4.96 -6.25 -5.24
C VAL A 482 -4.60 -5.03 -6.08
N ASP A 483 -5.53 -4.10 -6.21
CA ASP A 483 -5.41 -2.87 -6.99
C ASP A 483 -5.04 -1.66 -6.12
N TYR A 484 -5.57 -1.63 -4.90
CA TYR A 484 -5.35 -0.59 -3.90
C TYR A 484 -4.74 -1.19 -2.64
N GLY A 485 -4.16 -0.33 -1.80
CA GLY A 485 -3.71 -0.76 -0.49
C GLY A 485 -3.48 0.38 0.47
N ARG A 486 -4.02 0.21 1.67
CA ARG A 486 -3.93 1.18 2.74
C ARG A 486 -2.52 1.26 3.32
N ILE A 487 -1.97 2.47 3.42
CA ILE A 487 -0.54 2.70 3.74
C ILE A 487 -0.30 3.36 5.09
N SER A 488 -1.34 3.73 5.81
CA SER A 488 -1.26 4.43 7.09
C SER A 488 -2.29 3.92 8.08
N GLN A 489 -2.14 4.31 9.33
CA GLN A 489 -3.15 4.02 10.34
C GLN A 489 -4.50 4.62 9.96
N ASP A 490 -5.54 4.03 10.53
CA ASP A 490 -6.90 4.56 10.43
C ASP A 490 -6.96 6.04 10.83
N THR A 491 -7.74 6.83 10.10
CA THR A 491 -7.96 8.26 10.32
C THR A 491 -9.31 8.50 11.03
N GLY A 492 -9.68 9.77 11.19
CA GLY A 492 -10.96 10.15 11.76
C GLY A 492 -11.10 11.65 11.97
N HIS A 493 -12.16 12.05 12.68
CA HIS A 493 -12.54 13.45 12.93
C HIS A 493 -11.67 14.19 13.95
N THR A 494 -10.37 13.86 14.03
CA THR A 494 -9.41 14.50 14.94
C THR A 494 -8.09 14.78 14.23
N PHE A 495 -7.44 15.89 14.63
CA PHE A 495 -6.10 16.21 14.18
C PHE A 495 -5.08 15.12 14.54
N SER A 496 -5.21 14.48 15.70
CA SER A 496 -4.31 13.42 16.13
C SER A 496 -4.36 12.21 15.20
N ALA A 497 -5.56 11.83 14.72
CA ALA A 497 -5.70 10.74 13.74
C ALA A 497 -4.93 11.04 12.45
N SER A 498 -5.11 12.24 11.88
CA SER A 498 -4.35 12.67 10.70
C SER A 498 -2.83 12.71 10.98
N LYS A 499 -2.44 13.23 12.14
CA LYS A 499 -1.02 13.29 12.54
C LYS A 499 -0.39 11.90 12.69
N GLU A 500 -1.12 10.94 13.26
CA GLU A 500 -0.69 9.54 13.44
C GLU A 500 -0.48 8.85 12.08
N ALA A 501 -1.39 9.06 11.12
CA ALA A 501 -1.31 8.50 9.77
C ALA A 501 -0.15 9.06 8.93
N ALA A 502 0.24 10.33 9.15
CA ALA A 502 1.14 11.05 8.25
C ALA A 502 2.52 10.43 8.06
N THR A 503 3.09 9.81 9.11
CA THR A 503 4.40 9.14 8.99
C THR A 503 4.30 7.88 8.11
N GLY A 504 3.19 7.14 8.17
CA GLY A 504 2.93 6.00 7.27
C GLY A 504 2.84 6.44 5.80
N ILE A 505 2.08 7.50 5.53
CA ILE A 505 1.95 8.09 4.18
C ILE A 505 3.31 8.54 3.65
N ALA A 506 4.10 9.25 4.46
CA ALA A 506 5.44 9.69 4.07
C ALA A 506 6.39 8.51 3.84
N ALA A 507 6.48 7.57 4.77
CA ALA A 507 7.42 6.45 4.69
C ALA A 507 7.12 5.50 3.51
N ARG A 508 5.86 5.41 3.09
CA ARG A 508 5.41 4.49 2.03
C ARG A 508 5.03 5.19 0.73
N TYR A 509 5.43 6.45 0.52
CA TYR A 509 5.12 7.20 -0.71
C TYR A 509 5.50 6.43 -1.99
N TYR A 510 6.64 5.72 -1.95
CA TYR A 510 7.18 4.94 -3.07
C TYR A 510 6.35 3.69 -3.41
N MET A 511 5.42 3.27 -2.54
CA MET A 511 4.53 2.13 -2.80
C MET A 511 3.40 2.50 -3.77
N ASN A 512 2.97 3.77 -3.80
CA ASN A 512 1.95 4.23 -4.73
C ASN A 512 2.40 3.98 -6.18
N ARG A 513 1.56 3.32 -6.97
CA ARG A 513 1.81 2.89 -8.35
C ARG A 513 2.97 1.91 -8.54
N ASN A 514 3.50 1.34 -7.46
CA ASN A 514 4.54 0.32 -7.46
C ASN A 514 4.06 -1.00 -6.85
N TYR A 515 3.40 -0.96 -5.70
CA TYR A 515 2.78 -2.13 -5.06
C TYR A 515 1.31 -2.24 -5.46
N PHE A 516 0.62 -1.09 -5.39
CA PHE A 516 -0.81 -0.88 -5.62
C PHE A 516 -1.02 0.64 -5.77
N VAL A 517 -2.25 1.10 -5.99
CA VAL A 517 -2.61 2.52 -5.78
C VAL A 517 -2.75 2.74 -4.27
N ALA A 518 -2.07 3.75 -3.73
CA ALA A 518 -2.10 3.99 -2.29
C ALA A 518 -3.51 4.34 -1.80
N ASP A 519 -3.90 3.81 -0.66
CA ASP A 519 -5.03 4.30 0.12
C ASP A 519 -4.47 4.99 1.39
N PRO A 520 -4.61 6.32 1.55
CA PRO A 520 -4.22 7.04 2.75
C PRO A 520 -5.24 6.92 3.90
N ASP A 521 -6.28 6.11 3.72
CA ASP A 521 -7.55 6.15 4.44
C ASP A 521 -8.33 7.46 4.17
N ALA A 522 -9.58 7.54 4.61
CA ALA A 522 -10.42 8.69 4.31
C ALA A 522 -9.92 9.98 4.98
N PHE A 523 -10.26 11.12 4.39
CA PHE A 523 -10.13 12.40 5.07
C PHE A 523 -11.48 12.81 5.67
N THR A 524 -11.43 13.65 6.71
CA THR A 524 -12.63 14.23 7.30
C THR A 524 -12.47 15.74 7.39
N VAL A 525 -13.46 16.47 6.88
CA VAL A 525 -13.48 17.93 6.93
C VAL A 525 -14.68 18.46 7.69
N SER A 526 -15.67 17.65 8.08
CA SER A 526 -16.87 18.16 8.76
C SER A 526 -16.63 18.59 10.22
N THR A 527 -17.67 19.14 10.84
CA THR A 527 -17.69 19.43 12.29
C THR A 527 -18.27 18.28 13.13
N GLN A 528 -18.41 17.09 12.53
CA GLN A 528 -18.95 15.91 13.19
C GLN A 528 -18.12 15.52 14.43
N THR A 529 -18.80 15.08 15.48
CA THR A 529 -18.17 14.54 16.69
C THR A 529 -18.78 13.18 16.99
N ILE A 530 -17.93 12.17 17.18
CA ILE A 530 -18.34 10.80 17.44
C ILE A 530 -18.08 10.51 18.93
N LYS A 531 -19.16 10.31 19.70
CA LYS A 531 -19.09 10.22 21.17
C LYS A 531 -19.10 8.79 21.70
N ASP A 532 -19.54 7.84 20.87
CA ASP A 532 -19.70 6.43 21.26
C ASP A 532 -18.45 5.60 20.95
N GLN A 533 -17.42 6.22 20.35
CA GLN A 533 -16.13 5.60 20.05
C GLN A 533 -15.08 6.09 21.05
N SER A 534 -14.30 5.15 21.60
CA SER A 534 -13.24 5.46 22.57
C SER A 534 -11.91 5.84 21.91
N TRP A 535 -11.69 5.34 20.70
CA TRP A 535 -10.51 5.62 19.90
C TRP A 535 -10.80 6.83 19.01
N HIS A 536 -9.84 7.76 18.91
CA HIS A 536 -10.01 9.07 18.25
C HIS A 536 -11.27 9.85 18.67
N GLU A 537 -11.72 9.69 19.92
CA GLU A 537 -12.89 10.40 20.46
C GLU A 537 -12.70 11.92 20.34
N SER A 538 -13.53 12.54 19.51
CA SER A 538 -13.51 13.98 19.31
C SER A 538 -14.49 14.68 20.25
N LYS A 539 -13.96 15.32 21.31
CA LYS A 539 -14.78 16.08 22.29
C LYS A 539 -15.20 17.46 21.79
N LYS A 540 -14.56 17.95 20.73
CA LYS A 540 -14.83 19.23 20.08
C LYS A 540 -14.69 19.05 18.56
N PRO A 541 -15.48 19.72 17.72
CA PRO A 541 -15.27 19.69 16.28
C PRO A 541 -13.84 20.12 15.90
N ALA A 542 -13.29 19.49 14.84
CA ALA A 542 -12.03 19.92 14.24
C ALA A 542 -12.12 21.39 13.78
N THR A 543 -11.03 22.14 13.89
CA THR A 543 -10.97 23.49 13.31
C THR A 543 -10.95 23.43 11.77
N LEU A 544 -11.04 24.58 11.09
CA LEU A 544 -10.88 24.62 9.63
C LEU A 544 -9.44 24.27 9.25
N ASP A 545 -8.43 24.72 10.01
CA ASP A 545 -7.03 24.37 9.80
C ASP A 545 -6.79 22.85 9.95
N GLU A 546 -7.39 22.22 10.96
CA GLU A 546 -7.30 20.77 11.19
C GLU A 546 -8.00 19.98 10.07
N ALA A 547 -9.12 20.49 9.53
CA ALA A 547 -9.77 19.91 8.35
C ALA A 547 -8.89 20.06 7.08
N SER A 548 -8.27 21.22 6.88
CA SER A 548 -7.30 21.44 5.80
C SER A 548 -6.12 20.46 5.89
N VAL A 549 -5.62 20.18 7.10
CA VAL A 549 -4.59 19.16 7.33
C VAL A 549 -5.08 17.79 6.87
N SER A 550 -6.27 17.36 7.29
CA SER A 550 -6.80 16.04 6.95
C SER A 550 -6.90 15.82 5.44
N ILE A 551 -7.53 16.75 4.71
CA ILE A 551 -7.71 16.61 3.26
C ILE A 551 -6.39 16.78 2.48
N SER A 552 -5.50 17.68 2.91
CA SER A 552 -4.20 17.86 2.25
C SER A 552 -3.29 16.64 2.46
N LEU A 553 -3.42 15.97 3.61
CA LEU A 553 -2.67 14.74 3.89
C LEU A 553 -3.11 13.59 2.98
N ALA A 554 -4.41 13.42 2.75
CA ALA A 554 -4.90 12.45 1.77
C ALA A 554 -4.38 12.78 0.36
N ALA A 555 -4.38 14.07 -0.04
CA ALA A 555 -3.92 14.50 -1.35
C ALA A 555 -2.43 14.21 -1.62
N VAL A 556 -1.53 14.33 -0.62
CA VAL A 556 -0.10 14.05 -0.83
C VAL A 556 0.21 12.57 -1.09
N SER A 557 -0.71 11.65 -0.78
CA SER A 557 -0.55 10.22 -1.13
C SER A 557 -0.61 9.98 -2.64
N GLY A 558 -1.32 10.85 -3.39
CA GLY A 558 -1.57 10.68 -4.82
C GLY A 558 -2.38 9.43 -5.19
N GLY A 559 -3.08 8.86 -4.20
CA GLY A 559 -3.80 7.60 -4.29
C GLY A 559 -5.32 7.79 -4.27
N MET A 560 -6.00 7.10 -3.35
CA MET A 560 -7.42 7.28 -3.08
C MET A 560 -7.71 8.62 -2.37
N PHE A 561 -8.94 9.11 -2.54
CA PHE A 561 -9.41 10.37 -1.99
C PHE A 561 -10.87 10.24 -1.55
N GLU A 562 -11.07 9.59 -0.40
CA GLU A 562 -12.39 9.28 0.13
C GLU A 562 -12.79 10.21 1.28
N ILE A 563 -14.07 10.57 1.32
CA ILE A 563 -14.67 11.43 2.34
C ILE A 563 -15.27 10.56 3.44
N GLY A 564 -14.81 10.73 4.67
CA GLY A 564 -15.28 10.02 5.87
C GLY A 564 -16.30 10.80 6.71
N ASP A 565 -17.09 11.69 6.10
CA ASP A 565 -18.04 12.58 6.79
C ASP A 565 -19.50 12.19 6.55
N ASP A 566 -20.41 12.60 7.45
CA ASP A 566 -21.84 12.71 7.13
C ASP A 566 -22.08 13.81 6.09
N LEU A 567 -22.18 13.45 4.80
CA LEU A 567 -22.15 14.39 3.68
C LEU A 567 -23.24 15.48 3.75
N PRO A 568 -24.52 15.17 4.04
CA PRO A 568 -25.56 16.20 4.21
C PRO A 568 -25.20 17.29 5.22
N SER A 569 -24.37 17.00 6.24
CA SER A 569 -23.95 17.97 7.25
C SER A 569 -23.10 19.11 6.65
N LEU A 570 -22.34 18.84 5.59
CA LEU A 570 -21.46 19.80 4.91
C LEU A 570 -22.22 20.94 4.23
N THR A 571 -23.50 20.74 3.90
CA THR A 571 -24.36 21.77 3.29
C THR A 571 -24.45 23.05 4.15
N LYS A 572 -24.19 22.94 5.46
CA LYS A 572 -24.26 24.07 6.40
C LYS A 572 -22.94 24.81 6.56
N ASP A 573 -21.85 24.33 5.96
CA ASP A 573 -20.50 24.86 6.13
C ASP A 573 -19.79 24.98 4.76
N PRO A 574 -20.02 26.09 4.02
CA PRO A 574 -19.47 26.26 2.68
C PRO A 574 -17.95 26.35 2.64
N GLU A 575 -17.28 26.74 3.72
CA GLU A 575 -15.81 26.79 3.77
C GLU A 575 -15.22 25.37 3.76
N ARG A 576 -15.83 24.43 4.46
CA ARG A 576 -15.42 23.01 4.45
C ARG A 576 -15.77 22.32 3.15
N LEU A 577 -16.94 22.62 2.58
CA LEU A 577 -17.30 22.11 1.25
C LEU A 577 -16.31 22.59 0.19
N ALA A 578 -15.87 23.86 0.26
CA ALA A 578 -14.88 24.41 -0.65
C ALA A 578 -13.52 23.68 -0.60
N LEU A 579 -13.17 23.03 0.51
CA LEU A 579 -11.98 22.16 0.56
C LEU A 579 -12.14 20.93 -0.35
N ILE A 580 -13.30 20.27 -0.29
CA ILE A 580 -13.62 19.09 -1.12
C ILE A 580 -13.71 19.47 -2.61
N GLU A 581 -14.23 20.66 -2.89
CA GLU A 581 -14.38 21.19 -4.25
C GLU A 581 -13.10 21.83 -4.81
N ASN A 582 -12.01 21.87 -4.04
CA ASN A 582 -10.79 22.56 -4.43
C ASN A 582 -10.12 21.87 -5.65
N PRO A 583 -9.97 22.57 -6.78
CA PRO A 583 -9.47 21.96 -8.01
C PRO A 583 -7.99 21.55 -7.92
N GLU A 584 -7.17 22.22 -7.10
CA GLU A 584 -5.76 21.86 -6.96
C GLU A 584 -5.61 20.53 -6.20
N LEU A 585 -6.35 20.35 -5.09
CA LEU A 585 -6.39 19.06 -4.36
C LEU A 585 -6.92 17.93 -5.27
N ILE A 586 -8.01 18.16 -6.00
CA ILE A 586 -8.55 17.17 -6.95
C ILE A 586 -7.55 16.84 -8.06
N ASN A 587 -6.83 17.84 -8.58
CA ASN A 587 -5.83 17.60 -9.63
C ASN A 587 -4.63 16.81 -9.12
N MET A 588 -4.16 17.03 -7.90
CA MET A 588 -3.11 16.20 -7.27
C MET A 588 -3.49 14.72 -7.32
N ILE A 589 -4.75 14.40 -7.02
CA ILE A 589 -5.28 13.03 -7.06
C ILE A 589 -5.36 12.50 -8.50
N ARG A 590 -5.90 13.30 -9.44
CA ARG A 590 -6.00 12.91 -10.86
C ARG A 590 -4.66 12.61 -11.52
N LEU A 591 -3.57 13.20 -11.04
CA LEU A 591 -2.21 12.88 -11.49
C LEU A 591 -1.79 11.46 -11.11
N GLY A 592 -2.33 10.91 -10.02
CA GLY A 592 -2.03 9.57 -9.53
C GLY A 592 -0.58 9.40 -9.05
N LYS A 593 0.09 10.49 -8.65
CA LYS A 593 1.48 10.53 -8.22
C LYS A 593 1.55 10.95 -6.74
N ALA A 594 2.25 10.18 -5.92
CA ALA A 594 2.55 10.59 -4.55
C ALA A 594 3.51 11.80 -4.53
N SER A 595 3.32 12.69 -3.57
CA SER A 595 4.28 13.75 -3.27
C SER A 595 5.54 13.18 -2.62
N LEU A 596 6.70 13.67 -3.01
CA LEU A 596 7.99 13.31 -2.43
C LEU A 596 8.15 13.93 -1.04
N PRO A 597 8.27 13.16 0.05
CA PRO A 597 8.56 13.72 1.39
C PRO A 597 10.02 14.16 1.46
N LEU A 598 10.29 15.44 1.23
CA LEU A 598 11.64 16.01 1.13
C LEU A 598 12.45 15.84 2.42
N ASP A 599 11.76 15.85 3.55
CA ASP A 599 12.36 15.77 4.88
C ASP A 599 12.15 14.41 5.58
N LEU A 600 11.84 13.34 4.82
CA LEU A 600 11.51 12.01 5.38
C LEU A 600 12.50 11.55 6.47
N MET A 601 13.80 11.54 6.16
CA MET A 601 14.84 11.16 7.14
C MET A 601 15.51 12.38 7.78
N THR A 602 15.16 13.60 7.40
CA THR A 602 15.88 14.84 7.77
C THR A 602 15.01 15.89 8.46
N TYR A 603 13.74 15.60 8.77
CA TYR A 603 12.82 16.49 9.47
C TYR A 603 13.42 16.98 10.80
N SER A 604 13.10 18.21 11.17
CA SER A 604 13.67 18.83 12.36
C SER A 604 13.04 18.26 13.65
N ALA A 605 13.78 18.32 14.76
CA ALA A 605 13.24 17.90 16.06
C ALA A 605 12.02 18.72 16.51
N GLU A 606 11.87 19.96 16.02
CA GLU A 606 10.70 20.81 16.31
C GLU A 606 9.44 20.34 15.58
N ASP A 607 9.60 19.76 14.38
CA ASP A 607 8.49 19.23 13.58
C ASP A 607 8.04 17.85 14.10
N GLY A 608 8.99 17.06 14.63
CA GLY A 608 8.74 15.77 15.27
C GLY A 608 8.48 14.59 14.32
N GLN A 609 8.03 14.87 13.10
CA GLN A 609 7.80 13.92 12.00
C GLN A 609 7.92 14.64 10.64
N PRO A 610 7.95 13.91 9.50
CA PRO A 610 8.02 14.53 8.17
C PRO A 610 6.90 15.55 7.94
N SER A 611 7.26 16.72 7.40
CA SER A 611 6.35 17.86 7.26
C SER A 611 6.35 18.49 5.88
N VAL A 612 7.33 18.19 5.03
CA VAL A 612 7.52 18.89 3.75
C VAL A 612 7.40 17.91 2.59
N PHE A 613 6.35 18.08 1.80
CA PHE A 613 6.03 17.21 0.66
C PHE A 613 6.06 18.01 -0.63
N PHE A 614 6.70 17.46 -1.67
CA PHE A 614 6.86 18.11 -2.95
C PHE A 614 6.32 17.25 -4.10
N LEU A 615 5.35 17.79 -4.82
CA LEU A 615 4.79 17.17 -6.01
C LEU A 615 5.19 17.98 -7.23
N LYS A 616 6.03 17.38 -8.08
CA LYS A 616 6.25 17.90 -9.42
C LYS A 616 5.12 17.43 -10.33
N GLU A 617 4.16 18.32 -10.57
CA GLU A 617 2.97 17.99 -11.36
C GLU A 617 3.34 17.85 -12.85
N ASP A 618 4.06 18.85 -13.37
CA ASP A 618 4.65 18.85 -14.71
C ASP A 618 5.97 19.65 -14.76
N ARG A 619 6.38 20.08 -15.95
CA ARG A 619 7.59 20.89 -16.15
C ARG A 619 7.46 22.34 -15.68
N ARG A 620 6.24 22.87 -15.61
CA ARG A 620 5.89 24.28 -15.32
C ARG A 620 5.38 24.48 -13.90
N GLN A 621 4.62 23.53 -13.36
CA GLN A 621 3.88 23.64 -12.12
C GLN A 621 4.33 22.57 -11.11
N SER A 622 4.35 22.94 -9.83
CA SER A 622 4.59 22.03 -8.71
C SER A 622 3.81 22.48 -7.48
N ILE A 623 3.50 21.54 -6.59
CA ILE A 623 2.88 21.80 -5.29
C ILE A 623 3.87 21.46 -4.17
N LEU A 624 4.03 22.38 -3.23
CA LEU A 624 4.77 22.19 -1.99
C LEU A 624 3.79 22.22 -0.82
N THR A 625 3.59 21.08 -0.16
CA THR A 625 2.70 20.96 1.00
C THR A 625 3.53 20.97 2.28
N VAL A 626 3.22 21.87 3.22
CA VAL A 626 3.98 22.05 4.45
C VAL A 626 3.06 21.97 5.65
N PHE A 627 3.27 20.97 6.50
CA PHE A 627 2.46 20.74 7.70
C PHE A 627 3.12 21.32 8.95
N ASN A 628 2.32 21.85 9.86
CA ASN A 628 2.72 22.11 11.25
C ASN A 628 2.00 21.14 12.19
N TRP A 629 2.71 20.06 12.55
CA TRP A 629 2.21 19.03 13.46
C TRP A 629 2.22 19.43 14.94
N SER A 630 2.78 20.60 15.28
CA SER A 630 3.07 21.00 16.64
C SER A 630 1.93 21.78 17.30
N GLU A 631 1.91 21.78 18.62
CA GLU A 631 0.97 22.54 19.47
C GLU A 631 1.21 24.07 19.44
N LYS A 632 2.17 24.55 18.64
CA LYS A 632 2.60 25.96 18.60
C LYS A 632 2.74 26.42 17.15
N SER A 633 2.83 27.73 16.96
CA SER A 633 3.21 28.26 15.66
C SER A 633 4.61 27.80 15.27
N ARG A 634 4.81 27.56 13.96
CA ARG A 634 6.06 27.10 13.38
C ARG A 634 6.44 27.98 12.19
N ASP A 635 7.72 28.27 12.08
CA ASP A 635 8.29 28.96 10.92
C ASP A 635 9.09 27.94 10.09
N HIS A 636 8.76 27.81 8.81
CA HIS A 636 9.48 26.98 7.85
C HIS A 636 10.20 27.87 6.83
N SER A 637 11.42 27.50 6.48
CA SER A 637 12.24 28.17 5.46
C SER A 637 12.70 27.12 4.46
N ILE A 638 12.19 27.19 3.23
CA ILE A 638 12.36 26.15 2.21
C ILE A 638 13.09 26.75 1.02
N ASP A 639 14.28 26.22 0.73
CA ASP A 639 15.01 26.53 -0.50
C ASP A 639 14.40 25.73 -1.66
N LEU A 640 13.81 26.44 -2.63
CA LEU A 640 13.20 25.80 -3.79
C LEU A 640 14.22 25.03 -4.64
N ALA A 641 15.49 25.44 -4.65
CA ALA A 641 16.52 24.71 -5.36
C ALA A 641 16.82 23.34 -4.70
N ALA A 642 16.82 23.30 -3.37
CA ALA A 642 16.97 22.06 -2.62
C ALA A 642 15.75 21.12 -2.78
N ALA A 643 14.55 21.68 -3.03
CA ALA A 643 13.35 20.93 -3.39
C ALA A 643 13.36 20.39 -4.84
N GLY A 644 14.41 20.69 -5.63
CA GLY A 644 14.59 20.20 -7.00
C GLY A 644 14.14 21.17 -8.10
N LEU A 645 13.79 22.42 -7.77
CA LEU A 645 13.46 23.44 -8.76
C LEU A 645 14.71 24.18 -9.28
N PRO A 646 14.74 24.63 -10.55
CA PRO A 646 15.86 25.41 -11.07
C PRO A 646 16.14 26.71 -10.28
N SER A 647 17.39 26.94 -9.89
CA SER A 647 17.80 28.16 -9.16
C SER A 647 17.67 29.46 -9.96
N GLY A 648 17.53 29.37 -11.28
CA GLY A 648 17.32 30.51 -12.20
C GLY A 648 15.88 30.73 -12.66
N GLY A 649 14.92 29.95 -12.15
CA GLY A 649 13.51 30.06 -12.56
C GLY A 649 12.83 31.34 -12.07
N HIS A 650 11.75 31.75 -12.74
CA HIS A 650 10.89 32.85 -12.28
C HIS A 650 9.55 32.31 -11.82
N TYR A 651 9.40 32.19 -10.50
CA TYR A 651 8.23 31.55 -9.91
C TYR A 651 7.16 32.56 -9.48
N GLU A 652 5.92 32.28 -9.87
CA GLU A 652 4.74 32.77 -9.17
C GLU A 652 4.38 31.75 -8.09
N VAL A 653 4.16 32.24 -6.86
CA VAL A 653 3.94 31.40 -5.68
C VAL A 653 2.66 31.84 -4.98
N THR A 654 1.71 30.92 -4.86
CA THR A 654 0.37 31.17 -4.28
C THR A 654 -0.02 30.06 -3.33
N ASP A 655 -0.88 30.35 -2.36
CA ASP A 655 -1.50 29.30 -1.55
C ASP A 655 -2.76 28.75 -2.24
N ALA A 656 -2.80 27.45 -2.51
CA ALA A 656 -3.93 26.78 -3.13
C ALA A 656 -5.13 26.61 -2.18
N LEU A 657 -4.94 26.76 -0.86
CA LEU A 657 -6.04 26.79 0.12
C LEU A 657 -6.59 28.22 0.35
N ASP A 658 -5.81 29.26 0.02
CA ASP A 658 -6.24 30.65 -0.04
C ASP A 658 -5.59 31.36 -1.24
N ALA A 659 -6.21 31.25 -2.42
CA ALA A 659 -5.66 31.74 -3.68
C ALA A 659 -5.40 33.26 -3.73
N LYS A 660 -5.82 34.02 -2.70
CA LYS A 660 -5.50 35.45 -2.57
C LYS A 660 -4.15 35.70 -1.92
N ASP A 661 -3.56 34.70 -1.27
CA ASP A 661 -2.25 34.80 -0.62
C ASP A 661 -1.13 34.55 -1.64
N ILE A 662 -0.52 35.65 -2.11
CA ILE A 662 0.64 35.63 -3.00
C ILE A 662 1.90 35.76 -2.15
N LEU A 663 2.76 34.75 -2.21
CA LEU A 663 3.94 34.63 -1.36
C LEU A 663 5.19 35.14 -2.06
N ALA A 664 6.01 35.90 -1.33
CA ALA A 664 7.27 36.42 -1.86
C ALA A 664 8.42 35.43 -1.64
N LEU A 665 9.29 35.30 -2.64
CA LEU A 665 10.56 34.59 -2.53
C LEU A 665 11.69 35.56 -2.18
N ASN A 666 12.53 35.18 -1.23
CA ASN A 666 13.75 35.91 -0.91
C ASN A 666 14.96 35.08 -1.36
N GLY A 667 15.57 35.45 -2.48
CA GLY A 667 16.74 34.74 -3.02
C GLY A 667 16.47 33.26 -3.32
N GLY A 668 15.25 32.91 -3.76
CA GLY A 668 14.84 31.52 -4.03
C GLY A 668 14.32 30.75 -2.82
N THR A 669 14.36 31.35 -1.63
CA THR A 669 13.83 30.76 -0.39
C THR A 669 12.41 31.24 -0.11
N LEU A 670 11.52 30.31 0.22
CA LEU A 670 10.17 30.55 0.69
C LEU A 670 10.14 30.51 2.23
N ALA A 671 9.60 31.54 2.86
CA ALA A 671 9.38 31.59 4.30
C ALA A 671 7.89 31.48 4.60
N LEU A 672 7.52 30.52 5.44
CA LEU A 672 6.14 30.26 5.87
C LEU A 672 6.04 30.40 7.38
N GLN A 673 5.03 31.14 7.83
CA GLN A 673 4.63 31.16 9.24
C GLN A 673 3.28 30.47 9.35
N GLN A 674 3.21 29.44 10.20
CA GLN A 674 2.05 28.56 10.32
C GLN A 674 1.55 28.53 11.76
N PRO A 675 0.23 28.70 12.01
CA PRO A 675 -0.39 28.37 13.30
C PRO A 675 -0.17 26.89 13.67
N ALA A 676 -0.37 26.56 14.93
CA ALA A 676 -0.46 25.16 15.37
C ALA A 676 -1.54 24.41 14.58
N HIS A 677 -1.29 23.12 14.29
CA HIS A 677 -2.26 22.22 13.66
C HIS A 677 -2.78 22.71 12.30
N SER A 678 -1.86 23.19 11.45
CA SER A 678 -2.21 23.78 10.16
C SER A 678 -1.36 23.21 9.03
N VAL A 679 -1.78 23.47 7.79
CA VAL A 679 -1.05 23.13 6.56
C VAL A 679 -1.05 24.32 5.61
N ARG A 680 -0.01 24.42 4.79
CA ARG A 680 0.06 25.34 3.64
C ARG A 680 0.23 24.51 2.38
N LEU A 681 -0.58 24.78 1.35
CA LEU A 681 -0.51 24.09 0.06
C LEU A 681 -0.01 25.07 -1.00
N ILE A 682 1.28 25.10 -1.26
CA ILE A 682 1.89 26.16 -2.04
C ILE A 682 2.03 25.75 -3.50
N LYS A 683 1.27 26.40 -4.37
CA LYS A 683 1.38 26.26 -5.82
C LYS A 683 2.50 27.13 -6.35
N ILE A 684 3.44 26.51 -7.05
CA ILE A 684 4.64 27.12 -7.60
C ILE A 684 4.59 26.97 -9.12
N VAL A 685 4.65 28.09 -9.84
CA VAL A 685 4.48 28.14 -11.30
C VAL A 685 5.68 28.86 -11.93
N ASP A 686 6.47 28.17 -12.74
CA ASP A 686 7.58 28.77 -13.49
C ASP A 686 7.08 29.57 -14.69
N THR A 687 6.95 30.88 -14.52
CA THR A 687 6.46 31.84 -15.51
C THR A 687 7.35 31.96 -16.76
N GLN A 688 8.58 31.42 -16.75
CA GLN A 688 9.40 31.34 -17.96
C GLN A 688 8.90 30.26 -18.93
N ILE A 689 8.18 29.26 -18.42
CA ILE A 689 7.63 28.18 -19.20
C ILE A 689 6.18 28.51 -19.55
N PRO A 690 5.82 28.69 -20.84
CA PRO A 690 4.45 28.99 -21.22
C PRO A 690 3.54 27.79 -20.96
N ALA A 691 2.32 28.08 -20.50
CA ALA A 691 1.24 27.10 -20.41
C ALA A 691 0.91 26.56 -21.82
N THR A 692 0.80 25.24 -21.94
CA THR A 692 0.49 24.56 -23.21
C THR A 692 -0.66 23.56 -23.02
N PRO A 693 -1.57 23.42 -24.00
CA PRO A 693 -2.57 22.36 -23.94
C PRO A 693 -1.89 20.98 -24.02
N PRO A 694 -2.42 19.95 -23.34
CA PRO A 694 -1.81 18.63 -23.36
C PRO A 694 -1.91 18.01 -24.75
N SER A 695 -0.95 17.16 -25.09
CA SER A 695 -1.03 16.34 -26.31
C SER A 695 -1.62 14.98 -25.97
N VAL A 696 -2.44 14.40 -26.85
CA VAL A 696 -3.05 13.07 -26.62
C VAL A 696 -2.85 12.13 -27.81
N THR A 697 -2.91 10.83 -27.53
CA THR A 697 -3.13 9.76 -28.50
C THR A 697 -4.49 9.15 -28.22
N MET A 698 -5.24 8.83 -29.27
CA MET A 698 -6.46 8.03 -29.17
C MET A 698 -6.20 6.62 -29.69
N ASP A 699 -6.78 5.64 -29.03
CA ASP A 699 -6.96 4.28 -29.53
C ASP A 699 -8.47 4.04 -29.71
N HIS A 700 -8.86 3.71 -30.94
CA HIS A 700 -10.25 3.63 -31.35
C HIS A 700 -10.40 2.69 -32.55
N PRO A 701 -11.57 2.07 -32.73
CA PRO A 701 -11.88 1.36 -33.97
C PRO A 701 -12.00 2.35 -35.14
N SER A 702 -11.67 1.90 -36.36
CA SER A 702 -11.90 2.65 -37.60
C SER A 702 -13.27 2.37 -38.22
N GLU A 703 -13.89 1.25 -37.86
CA GLU A 703 -15.24 0.86 -38.26
C GLU A 703 -15.92 0.05 -37.15
N GLY A 704 -17.25 0.07 -37.15
CA GLY A 704 -18.07 -0.72 -36.23
C GLY A 704 -19.37 -1.17 -36.88
N LYS A 705 -20.16 -1.97 -36.15
CA LYS A 705 -21.53 -2.31 -36.55
C LYS A 705 -22.52 -1.73 -35.56
N ALA A 706 -23.68 -1.35 -36.07
CA ALA A 706 -24.79 -0.92 -35.23
C ALA A 706 -25.12 -2.02 -34.20
N GLY A 707 -25.13 -1.64 -32.92
CA GLY A 707 -25.37 -2.52 -31.77
C GLY A 707 -24.12 -3.16 -31.15
N ASP A 708 -22.94 -3.09 -31.78
CA ASP A 708 -21.69 -3.56 -31.16
C ASP A 708 -21.19 -2.54 -30.12
N SER A 709 -20.68 -3.02 -29.00
CA SER A 709 -19.97 -2.18 -28.01
C SER A 709 -18.55 -1.93 -28.49
N LEU A 710 -18.22 -0.66 -28.71
CA LEU A 710 -16.91 -0.20 -29.15
C LEU A 710 -16.15 0.42 -27.98
N VAL A 711 -14.86 0.10 -27.86
CA VAL A 711 -13.97 0.64 -26.84
C VAL A 711 -13.22 1.83 -27.42
N PHE A 712 -13.14 2.92 -26.67
CA PHE A 712 -12.36 4.10 -27.00
C PHE A 712 -11.45 4.41 -25.82
N SER A 713 -10.18 4.69 -26.08
CA SER A 713 -9.27 5.12 -25.02
C SER A 713 -8.35 6.24 -25.48
N ALA A 714 -7.87 7.01 -24.53
CA ALA A 714 -6.93 8.07 -24.76
C ALA A 714 -5.76 8.00 -23.78
N GLN A 715 -4.65 8.60 -24.16
CA GLN A 715 -3.48 8.73 -23.31
C GLN A 715 -2.78 10.06 -23.59
N GLY A 716 -2.35 10.75 -22.53
CA GLY A 716 -1.47 11.91 -22.66
C GLY A 716 -0.13 11.54 -23.32
N LYS A 717 0.42 12.46 -24.11
CA LYS A 717 1.75 12.38 -24.73
C LYS A 717 2.68 13.38 -24.04
N GLY A 718 3.91 12.93 -23.74
CA GLY A 718 4.93 13.77 -23.14
C GLY A 718 4.70 14.02 -21.66
N ASP A 719 5.27 15.12 -21.16
CA ASP A 719 5.34 15.43 -19.74
C ASP A 719 4.19 16.33 -19.24
N ASP A 720 3.31 16.79 -20.12
CA ASP A 720 2.16 17.64 -19.78
C ASP A 720 0.94 16.73 -19.46
N PRO A 721 0.51 16.60 -18.18
CA PRO A 721 -0.52 15.66 -17.78
C PRO A 721 -1.92 16.10 -18.21
N VAL A 722 -2.78 15.13 -18.48
CA VAL A 722 -4.20 15.34 -18.73
C VAL A 722 -4.96 15.07 -17.44
N VAL A 723 -5.74 16.04 -16.98
CA VAL A 723 -6.58 15.91 -15.78
C VAL A 723 -8.00 15.43 -16.11
N THR A 724 -8.53 15.73 -17.30
CA THR A 724 -9.86 15.26 -17.73
C THR A 724 -9.91 14.89 -19.20
N TYR A 725 -10.71 13.87 -19.51
CA TYR A 725 -11.01 13.37 -20.86
C TYR A 725 -12.53 13.38 -21.07
N ARG A 726 -12.99 14.03 -22.15
CA ARG A 726 -14.40 14.06 -22.53
C ARG A 726 -14.58 13.66 -24.00
N TRP A 727 -15.39 12.65 -24.23
CA TRP A 727 -15.73 12.09 -25.53
C TRP A 727 -17.12 12.57 -25.96
N ASP A 728 -17.25 12.99 -27.21
CA ASP A 728 -18.51 13.23 -27.91
C ASP A 728 -18.55 12.30 -29.12
N PHE A 729 -19.53 11.40 -29.15
CA PHE A 729 -19.59 10.34 -30.15
C PHE A 729 -20.25 10.77 -31.46
N GLY A 730 -20.70 12.03 -31.56
CA GLY A 730 -21.32 12.58 -32.78
C GLY A 730 -22.78 12.15 -33.01
N ASP A 731 -23.34 11.33 -32.12
CA ASP A 731 -24.74 10.87 -32.12
C ASP A 731 -25.59 11.54 -31.01
N GLY A 732 -25.02 12.53 -30.32
CA GLY A 732 -25.64 13.23 -29.20
C GLY A 732 -25.33 12.63 -27.83
N VAL A 733 -24.53 11.56 -27.76
CA VAL A 733 -24.06 10.97 -26.49
C VAL A 733 -22.62 11.42 -26.19
N THR A 734 -22.35 11.67 -24.92
CA THR A 734 -21.02 12.01 -24.41
C THR A 734 -20.63 11.13 -23.23
N SER A 735 -19.35 10.86 -23.07
CA SER A 735 -18.79 10.14 -21.92
C SER A 735 -17.55 10.83 -21.38
N GLU A 736 -17.25 10.60 -20.12
CA GLU A 736 -16.02 11.07 -19.47
C GLU A 736 -15.18 9.89 -19.01
N GLY A 737 -13.86 10.03 -19.09
CA GLY A 737 -12.93 9.00 -18.69
C GLY A 737 -11.87 8.74 -19.74
N ARG A 738 -10.74 8.20 -19.26
CA ARG A 738 -9.60 7.85 -20.10
C ARG A 738 -9.94 6.70 -21.06
N GLU A 739 -10.74 5.74 -20.61
CA GLU A 739 -11.26 4.62 -21.40
C GLU A 739 -12.78 4.58 -21.21
N VAL A 740 -13.51 4.50 -22.32
CA VAL A 740 -14.97 4.51 -22.36
C VAL A 740 -15.50 3.51 -23.38
N ASN A 741 -16.72 3.03 -23.17
CA ASN A 741 -17.43 2.17 -24.11
C ASN A 741 -18.64 2.91 -24.68
N HIS A 742 -18.91 2.73 -25.96
CA HIS A 742 -20.10 3.28 -26.62
C HIS A 742 -20.60 2.36 -27.74
N ALA A 743 -21.92 2.38 -27.99
CA ALA A 743 -22.56 1.58 -29.03
C ALA A 743 -23.51 2.46 -29.86
N TYR A 744 -23.32 2.44 -31.18
CA TYR A 744 -24.16 3.18 -32.12
C TYR A 744 -25.39 2.35 -32.51
N THR A 745 -26.55 2.99 -32.61
CA THR A 745 -27.82 2.29 -32.89
C THR A 745 -28.20 2.27 -34.36
N GLU A 746 -27.64 3.16 -35.17
CA GLU A 746 -27.91 3.29 -36.60
C GLU A 746 -26.58 3.28 -37.40
N PRO A 747 -26.58 2.79 -38.64
CA PRO A 747 -25.43 2.94 -39.52
C PRO A 747 -25.26 4.42 -39.94
N GLY A 748 -24.01 4.85 -40.07
CA GLY A 748 -23.68 6.23 -40.40
C GLY A 748 -22.18 6.48 -40.39
N GLU A 749 -21.80 7.69 -40.77
CA GLU A 749 -20.46 8.23 -40.54
C GLU A 749 -20.59 9.18 -39.34
N TYR A 750 -19.80 8.93 -38.29
CA TYR A 750 -19.81 9.70 -37.05
C TYR A 750 -18.45 10.37 -36.82
N SER A 751 -18.45 11.68 -36.61
CA SER A 751 -17.26 12.42 -36.18
C SER A 751 -17.16 12.35 -34.66
N VAL A 752 -16.24 11.54 -34.14
CA VAL A 752 -15.99 11.37 -32.71
C VAL A 752 -14.96 12.40 -32.27
N HIS A 753 -15.30 13.21 -31.27
CA HIS A 753 -14.44 14.25 -30.73
C HIS A 753 -13.95 13.90 -29.33
N LEU A 754 -12.65 14.04 -29.10
CA LEU A 754 -12.04 14.00 -27.78
C LEU A 754 -11.62 15.42 -27.36
N THR A 755 -12.01 15.84 -26.16
CA THR A 755 -11.45 17.01 -25.48
C THR A 755 -10.60 16.54 -24.29
N ALA A 756 -9.33 16.92 -24.28
CA ALA A 756 -8.40 16.62 -23.19
C ALA A 756 -7.93 17.91 -22.54
N THR A 757 -8.10 18.04 -21.22
CA THR A 757 -7.75 19.27 -20.47
C THR A 757 -6.56 19.01 -19.55
N GLY A 758 -5.59 19.92 -19.56
CA GLY A 758 -4.40 19.88 -18.70
C GLY A 758 -4.52 20.71 -17.42
N LEU A 759 -3.45 20.76 -16.63
CA LEU A 759 -3.40 21.45 -15.33
C LEU A 759 -3.70 22.95 -15.41
N ASP A 760 -3.21 23.64 -16.45
CA ASP A 760 -3.45 25.07 -16.68
C ASP A 760 -4.90 25.38 -17.16
N GLY A 761 -5.79 24.38 -17.19
CA GLY A 761 -7.15 24.52 -17.73
C GLY A 761 -7.21 24.66 -19.27
N LEU A 762 -6.07 24.53 -19.94
CA LEU A 762 -5.99 24.51 -21.40
C LEU A 762 -6.39 23.13 -21.94
N SER A 763 -7.21 23.14 -22.99
CA SER A 763 -7.66 21.90 -23.63
C SER A 763 -7.11 21.76 -25.05
N SER A 764 -6.81 20.52 -25.44
CA SER A 764 -6.68 20.13 -26.84
C SER A 764 -7.92 19.38 -27.28
N GLN A 765 -8.20 19.46 -28.59
CA GLN A 765 -9.26 18.70 -29.23
C GLN A 765 -8.68 17.92 -30.39
N ASP A 766 -9.09 16.67 -30.50
CA ASP A 766 -8.80 15.82 -31.65
C ASP A 766 -10.08 15.08 -32.07
N HIS A 767 -10.13 14.60 -33.30
CA HIS A 767 -11.28 13.88 -33.81
C HIS A 767 -10.90 12.85 -34.86
N PHE A 768 -11.77 11.87 -35.04
CA PHE A 768 -11.68 10.90 -36.13
C PHE A 768 -13.08 10.56 -36.65
N GLU A 769 -13.11 10.10 -37.90
CA GLU A 769 -14.34 9.59 -38.51
C GLU A 769 -14.48 8.09 -38.22
N LEU A 770 -15.64 7.70 -37.73
CA LEU A 770 -16.00 6.32 -37.48
C LEU A 770 -17.15 5.91 -38.39
N ARG A 771 -16.92 4.86 -39.17
CA ARG A 771 -17.95 4.27 -40.03
C ARG A 771 -18.70 3.17 -39.30
N VAL A 772 -19.98 3.37 -39.06
CA VAL A 772 -20.87 2.35 -38.50
C VAL A 772 -21.71 1.74 -39.63
N THR A 773 -21.71 0.42 -39.72
CA THR A 773 -22.43 -0.32 -40.76
C THR A 773 -23.42 -1.33 -40.17
N GLY A 774 -24.19 -1.98 -41.03
CA GLY A 774 -25.18 -2.97 -40.61
C GLY A 774 -26.44 -2.33 -40.02
N HIS A 775 -27.24 -3.14 -39.36
CA HIS A 775 -28.42 -2.71 -38.64
C HIS A 775 -28.63 -3.66 -37.46
N ILE A 776 -29.27 -3.17 -36.40
CA ILE A 776 -29.68 -4.03 -35.29
C ILE A 776 -30.92 -4.83 -35.76
N PRO A 777 -30.86 -6.17 -35.85
CA PRO A 777 -31.98 -6.95 -36.33
C PRO A 777 -33.13 -6.89 -35.31
N THR A 778 -34.29 -6.38 -35.76
CA THR A 778 -35.51 -6.30 -34.94
C THR A 778 -36.40 -7.54 -35.08
N THR A 779 -36.05 -8.45 -35.99
CA THR A 779 -36.80 -9.69 -36.24
C THR A 779 -36.53 -10.73 -35.16
N PHE A 780 -37.59 -11.26 -34.56
CA PHE A 780 -37.48 -12.44 -33.71
C PHE A 780 -37.14 -13.68 -34.54
N ASP A 781 -35.90 -14.16 -34.42
CA ASP A 781 -35.43 -15.41 -35.03
C ASP A 781 -34.84 -16.34 -33.95
N PRO A 782 -35.56 -17.42 -33.57
CA PRO A 782 -35.07 -18.39 -32.60
C PRO A 782 -33.71 -19.00 -32.93
N ALA A 783 -33.31 -19.05 -34.21
CA ALA A 783 -32.01 -19.56 -34.62
C ALA A 783 -30.84 -18.67 -34.16
N ASN A 784 -31.08 -17.37 -33.95
CA ASN A 784 -30.08 -16.40 -33.47
C ASN A 784 -30.08 -16.25 -31.95
N ILE A 785 -31.06 -16.84 -31.24
CA ILE A 785 -31.16 -16.79 -29.79
C ILE A 785 -30.24 -17.87 -29.21
N LYS A 786 -29.17 -17.45 -28.54
CA LYS A 786 -28.27 -18.33 -27.81
C LYS A 786 -28.55 -18.20 -26.33
N ARG A 787 -28.54 -19.33 -25.60
CA ARG A 787 -28.45 -19.29 -24.15
C ARG A 787 -27.12 -18.64 -23.79
N TYR A 788 -27.16 -17.62 -22.92
CA TYR A 788 -25.95 -17.04 -22.36
C TYR A 788 -25.10 -18.15 -21.73
N GLN A 789 -23.87 -18.26 -22.19
CA GLN A 789 -22.84 -19.07 -21.57
C GLN A 789 -21.78 -18.07 -21.11
N PRO A 790 -21.59 -17.86 -19.79
CA PRO A 790 -20.50 -17.01 -19.32
C PRO A 790 -19.18 -17.55 -19.92
N ALA A 791 -18.29 -16.64 -20.33
CA ALA A 791 -16.97 -17.03 -20.79
C ALA A 791 -16.27 -17.81 -19.66
N ASN A 792 -15.73 -18.99 -19.99
CA ASN A 792 -15.00 -19.84 -19.04
C ASN A 792 -13.73 -19.16 -18.53
#